data_AF-A0A1M6PER1-F1
#
_entry.id   AF-A0A1M6PER1-F1
#
_cell.length_a   1.000
_cell.length_b   1.000
_cell.length_c   1.000
_cell.angle_alpha   90.00
_cell.angle_beta   90.00
_cell.angle_gamma   90.00
#
_symmetry.space_group_name_H-M   'P 1'
#
loop_
_entity.id
_entity.type
_entity.pdbx_description
1 polymer ?
#
loop_
_entity_poly.entity_id
_entity_poly.type
_entity_poly.pdbx_seq_one_letter_code
_entity_poly.pdbx_strand_id
1 'polypeptide(L)'
;MLLTSVLLLANKAQAQTADPAFIAEHFYKVSDVSDVAQQPDGKRVIVGGFEYVNGLPARAIARLNADGSLDQAFQANVTITTASYPLLKRPAQVRILPNGKILLATMGNSQDTLVVSGLKRVELMQLNADGTPDPTFNVGAGSHNDNFITNLLVQPDGKILVAGPIASFNTSGRFRRIVRLLSNGAVDAGFDAALAPMREISAVALQPDGKMVVSADFYRFNSSQTDTRIIRLQANGSVDNTFQSYTTTALVQKLQVQADGKVIMAGVEGLSTGGPYSNVVMRLQTNGQPDPSFVLDPVAAAGGTVQLNYLTDLQLQQDGKILVGLYVPNQYRLLRLNATGSIDQTWQVSSEPNWGPKTICVQPDGRVLIGGNITQAGGQPGGLFLLSQTGALDTSFRPSIQIPGTVSAISLQPDGKIIVGGNFHEIGATVADNLARLNADGTLDVAFTNQCGTNRPVHTVKVQSDGKIVVGGAFSEIGGFQRTALARLLTTGSIDPGFIPNTLFTPSSSPYTLTTVKTVLPLSDGSVWVGGNFRNTAGGYGLAKATTTGVPDPSLTVPSTGLVNTLCQQTDGNIVVGGSFTDFGGIATLNLARMSASGITDTGFIVSGIDDPFYQVMTAYQQPNGKLLVGGWFSPLAGVNSSLRRLELNGNIDYTFASNSTVRYARTVAIQPSGDVLVGGEYVESIISGSATPSRVVWAGLGLVSNTGQVVTNFSSAQGAVGAAYNQASVEALVRQPDGKVLVGGYFAIAGGQPHLSLARLMPPAALSTTTQHVLEQATSVYPNPARDILQLELAADRQPQLVQLQNLTGQVVFKQQVKQAKLSISVQHLPAGVYLLRVDYADGPVVRRVVLE
;
A
#
# COMPACT_ATOMS: atom_id res chain seq x y z
N MET A 1 17.28 57.00 18.77
CA MET A 1 16.80 57.21 17.39
C MET A 1 17.08 55.94 16.61
N LEU A 2 16.05 55.42 15.93
CA LEU A 2 15.88 54.02 15.52
C LEU A 2 16.91 53.51 14.48
N LEU A 3 17.43 52.30 14.71
CA LEU A 3 17.79 51.36 13.64
C LEU A 3 16.64 50.36 13.50
N THR A 4 15.91 50.43 12.39
CA THR A 4 14.92 49.42 11.99
C THR A 4 15.62 48.25 11.30
N SER A 5 15.75 47.14 12.01
CA SER A 5 16.07 45.83 11.45
C SER A 5 14.82 45.28 10.75
N VAL A 6 14.79 45.34 9.42
CA VAL A 6 13.86 44.52 8.63
C VAL A 6 14.41 43.10 8.65
N LEU A 7 13.86 42.27 9.53
CA LEU A 7 14.02 40.83 9.49
C LEU A 7 13.40 40.36 8.16
N LEU A 8 14.23 39.94 7.19
CA LEU A 8 13.76 39.13 6.07
C LEU A 8 13.19 37.84 6.65
N LEU A 9 11.86 37.74 6.66
CA LEU A 9 11.14 36.49 6.84
C LEU A 9 11.60 35.54 5.73
N ALA A 10 12.42 34.55 6.09
CA ALA A 10 12.65 33.39 5.24
C ALA A 10 11.29 32.76 4.92
N ASN A 11 10.96 32.70 3.62
CA ASN A 11 9.77 32.07 3.09
C ASN A 11 9.63 30.66 3.68
N LYS A 12 8.68 30.50 4.60
CA LYS A 12 8.26 29.18 5.10
C LYS A 12 7.58 28.47 3.93
N ALA A 13 8.21 27.43 3.39
CA ALA A 13 7.53 26.46 2.54
C ALA A 13 6.34 25.89 3.33
N GLN A 14 5.13 26.28 2.97
CA GLN A 14 3.91 25.71 3.55
C GLN A 14 3.84 24.23 3.17
N ALA A 15 3.48 23.39 4.13
CA ALA A 15 3.22 21.97 3.89
C ALA A 15 2.20 21.83 2.75
N GLN A 16 2.51 21.01 1.74
CA GLN A 16 1.53 20.70 0.71
C GLN A 16 0.41 19.87 1.31
N THR A 17 -0.80 20.31 1.10
CA THR A 17 -2.00 19.62 1.54
C THR A 17 -2.42 18.60 0.49
N ALA A 18 -3.12 17.56 0.95
CA ALA A 18 -3.90 16.73 0.05
C ALA A 18 -4.92 17.63 -0.69
N ASP A 19 -5.15 17.33 -1.97
CA ASP A 19 -6.19 17.99 -2.76
C ASP A 19 -7.56 17.56 -2.22
N PRO A 20 -8.32 18.45 -1.55
CA PRO A 20 -9.62 18.10 -0.99
C PRO A 20 -10.65 17.78 -2.08
N ALA A 21 -10.42 18.20 -3.33
CA ALA A 21 -11.25 17.85 -4.47
C ALA A 21 -10.87 16.49 -5.09
N PHE A 22 -9.82 15.82 -4.59
CA PHE A 22 -9.47 14.46 -4.97
C PHE A 22 -9.89 13.46 -3.90
N ILE A 23 -11.14 13.01 -4.01
CA ILE A 23 -11.73 12.03 -3.11
C ILE A 23 -11.61 10.67 -3.79
N ALA A 24 -10.45 10.04 -3.63
CA ALA A 24 -10.31 8.65 -4.01
C ALA A 24 -11.16 7.79 -3.05
N GLU A 25 -11.98 6.89 -3.58
CA GLU A 25 -12.75 5.96 -2.75
C GLU A 25 -11.81 5.23 -1.79
N HIS A 26 -12.15 5.22 -0.50
CA HIS A 26 -11.29 4.71 0.56
C HIS A 26 -10.85 3.26 0.25
N PHE A 27 -9.58 3.06 -0.07
CA PHE A 27 -8.98 1.73 -0.25
C PHE A 27 -8.77 1.07 1.12
N TYR A 28 -9.84 0.64 1.79
CA TYR A 28 -9.77 0.14 3.18
C TYR A 28 -8.68 -0.94 3.33
N LYS A 29 -7.69 -0.68 4.20
CA LYS A 29 -6.87 -1.73 4.77
C LYS A 29 -7.68 -2.37 5.89
N VAL A 30 -7.80 -3.70 5.85
CA VAL A 30 -8.28 -4.48 6.99
C VAL A 30 -7.28 -4.28 8.13
N SER A 31 -7.69 -3.60 9.21
CA SER A 31 -6.99 -3.70 10.50
C SER A 31 -7.60 -4.86 11.27
N ASP A 32 -6.81 -5.49 12.13
CA ASP A 32 -7.27 -6.65 12.90
C ASP A 32 -8.36 -6.19 13.88
N VAL A 33 -9.57 -6.70 13.69
CA VAL A 33 -10.56 -6.81 14.76
C VAL A 33 -10.16 -8.03 15.58
N SER A 34 -9.75 -7.82 16.83
CA SER A 34 -9.32 -8.90 17.73
C SER A 34 -10.50 -9.63 18.34
N ASP A 35 -11.64 -8.95 18.53
CA ASP A 35 -12.87 -9.56 19.02
C ASP A 35 -14.10 -8.70 18.68
N VAL A 36 -15.28 -9.33 18.69
CA VAL A 36 -16.57 -8.69 18.40
C VAL A 36 -17.64 -9.21 19.35
N ALA A 37 -18.53 -8.32 19.81
CA ALA A 37 -19.69 -8.71 20.59
C ALA A 37 -20.96 -8.01 20.09
N GLN A 38 -22.06 -8.76 19.99
CA GLN A 38 -23.36 -8.22 19.58
C GLN A 38 -24.18 -7.79 20.81
N GLN A 39 -24.78 -6.61 20.73
CA GLN A 39 -25.72 -6.09 21.73
C GLN A 39 -27.16 -6.58 21.43
N PRO A 40 -28.06 -6.60 22.43
CA PRO A 40 -29.45 -7.04 22.23
C PRO A 40 -30.24 -6.26 21.18
N ASP A 41 -29.84 -5.02 20.89
CA ASP A 41 -30.43 -4.16 19.85
C ASP A 41 -29.92 -4.47 18.43
N GLY A 42 -29.07 -5.49 18.28
CA GLY A 42 -28.48 -5.91 17.01
C GLY A 42 -27.21 -5.15 16.62
N LYS A 43 -26.81 -4.12 17.37
CA LYS A 43 -25.52 -3.42 17.16
C LYS A 43 -24.34 -4.31 17.52
N ARG A 44 -23.17 -4.01 16.96
CA ARG A 44 -21.94 -4.80 17.16
C ARG A 44 -20.84 -3.91 17.70
N VAL A 45 -20.23 -4.31 18.81
CA VAL A 45 -19.04 -3.66 19.36
C VAL A 45 -17.82 -4.45 18.90
N ILE A 46 -16.89 -3.79 18.21
CA ILE A 46 -15.63 -4.36 17.75
C ILE A 46 -14.48 -3.77 18.57
N VAL A 47 -13.46 -4.59 18.84
CA VAL A 47 -12.18 -4.14 19.42
C VAL A 47 -11.02 -4.62 18.56
N GLY A 48 -9.90 -3.89 18.57
CA GLY A 48 -8.78 -4.26 17.72
C GLY A 48 -7.67 -3.22 17.62
N GLY A 49 -6.79 -3.42 16.64
CA GLY A 49 -5.64 -2.54 16.35
C GLY A 49 -5.98 -1.35 15.45
N PHE A 50 -7.23 -0.91 15.40
CA PHE A 50 -7.67 0.16 14.51
C PHE A 50 -7.69 1.54 15.19
N GLU A 51 -7.40 2.58 14.43
CA GLU A 51 -7.52 3.99 14.86
C GLU A 51 -8.73 4.70 14.22
N TYR A 52 -9.25 4.14 13.13
CA TYR A 52 -10.36 4.67 12.35
C TYR A 52 -11.29 3.54 11.90
N VAL A 53 -12.57 3.84 11.80
CA VAL A 53 -13.59 2.95 11.21
C VAL A 53 -14.44 3.79 10.26
N ASN A 54 -14.60 3.33 9.00
CA ASN A 54 -15.30 4.06 7.94
C ASN A 54 -14.83 5.53 7.79
N GLY A 55 -13.53 5.78 7.95
CA GLY A 55 -12.94 7.12 7.83
C GLY A 55 -13.10 8.02 9.06
N LEU A 56 -13.84 7.59 10.08
CA LEU A 56 -14.06 8.36 11.31
C LEU A 56 -13.15 7.87 12.45
N PRO A 57 -12.63 8.76 13.31
CA PRO A 57 -11.77 8.37 14.44
C PRO A 57 -12.51 7.44 15.40
N ALA A 58 -11.96 6.25 15.63
CA ALA A 58 -12.46 5.28 16.59
C ALA A 58 -11.28 4.42 17.03
N ARG A 59 -10.67 4.77 18.17
CA ARG A 59 -9.42 4.15 18.61
C ARG A 59 -9.69 2.90 19.42
N ALA A 60 -9.30 1.76 18.85
CA ALA A 60 -9.25 0.42 19.44
C ALA A 60 -10.58 -0.19 19.88
N ILE A 61 -11.67 0.58 19.85
CA ILE A 61 -13.04 0.14 20.01
C ILE A 61 -13.95 0.96 19.09
N ALA A 62 -14.98 0.33 18.54
CA ALA A 62 -16.03 1.00 17.79
C ALA A 62 -17.35 0.25 17.96
N ARG A 63 -18.46 0.95 17.81
CA ARG A 63 -19.78 0.32 17.69
C ARG A 63 -20.34 0.53 16.29
N LEU A 64 -20.80 -0.55 15.69
CA LEU A 64 -21.46 -0.58 14.41
C LEU A 64 -22.96 -0.80 14.61
N ASN A 65 -23.76 -0.08 13.83
CA ASN A 65 -25.18 -0.35 13.69
C ASN A 65 -25.41 -1.73 13.05
N ALA A 66 -26.66 -2.20 13.08
CA ALA A 66 -27.02 -3.51 12.53
C ALA A 66 -26.65 -3.63 11.03
N ASP A 67 -26.75 -2.52 10.30
CA ASP A 67 -26.40 -2.37 8.87
C ASP A 67 -24.88 -2.23 8.61
N GLY A 68 -24.05 -2.21 9.65
CA GLY A 68 -22.59 -2.06 9.55
C GLY A 68 -22.09 -0.61 9.49
N SER A 69 -22.98 0.39 9.48
CA SER A 69 -22.57 1.80 9.60
C SER A 69 -22.01 2.11 11.00
N LEU A 70 -21.10 3.07 11.11
CA LEU A 70 -20.53 3.44 12.42
C LEU A 70 -21.56 4.20 13.27
N ASP A 71 -21.76 3.78 14.50
CA ASP A 71 -22.58 4.49 15.47
C ASP A 71 -21.80 5.65 16.08
N GLN A 72 -21.96 6.85 15.50
CA GLN A 72 -21.24 8.06 15.93
C GLN A 72 -21.61 8.55 17.33
N ALA A 73 -22.73 8.08 17.90
CA ALA A 73 -23.09 8.39 19.28
C ALA A 73 -22.21 7.62 20.28
N PHE A 74 -21.53 6.56 19.84
CA PHE A 74 -20.62 5.76 20.66
C PHE A 74 -19.20 6.34 20.60
N GLN A 75 -18.82 7.14 21.60
CA GLN A 75 -17.53 7.83 21.64
C GLN A 75 -16.58 7.25 22.68
N ALA A 76 -16.29 5.95 22.58
CA ALA A 76 -15.22 5.33 23.35
C ALA A 76 -13.92 5.34 22.53
N ASN A 77 -12.88 6.00 23.06
CA ASN A 77 -11.51 5.89 22.55
C ASN A 77 -10.65 5.25 23.61
N VAL A 78 -10.18 4.03 23.35
CA VAL A 78 -9.41 3.26 24.32
C VAL A 78 -7.92 3.47 24.08
N THR A 79 -7.23 3.91 25.12
CA THR A 79 -5.77 3.98 25.17
C THR A 79 -5.25 2.96 26.16
N ILE A 80 -4.19 2.23 25.81
CA ILE A 80 -3.50 1.31 26.73
C ILE A 80 -2.13 1.89 27.07
N THR A 81 -1.84 2.03 28.37
CA THR A 81 -0.53 2.50 28.87
C THR A 81 0.23 1.37 29.55
N THR A 82 1.48 1.14 29.14
CA THR A 82 2.42 0.15 29.70
C THR A 82 3.82 0.73 29.85
N ALA A 83 4.64 0.15 30.74
CA ALA A 83 6.03 0.57 30.98
C ALA A 83 7.04 -0.05 29.99
N SER A 84 6.72 -1.16 29.31
CA SER A 84 7.64 -1.86 28.40
C SER A 84 6.89 -2.55 27.25
N TYR A 85 7.41 -2.42 26.03
CA TYR A 85 6.98 -3.00 24.74
C TYR A 85 5.76 -2.35 24.04
N PRO A 86 5.97 -1.63 22.92
CA PRO A 86 4.90 -0.93 22.21
C PRO A 86 4.07 -1.76 21.20
N LEU A 87 4.36 -3.05 21.03
CA LEU A 87 3.93 -3.81 19.84
C LEU A 87 2.57 -4.55 19.96
N LEU A 88 1.89 -4.50 21.12
CA LEU A 88 0.60 -5.21 21.35
C LEU A 88 -0.50 -4.35 21.99
N LYS A 89 -0.48 -3.03 21.82
CA LYS A 89 -1.40 -2.10 22.51
C LYS A 89 -2.83 -2.10 21.96
N ARG A 90 -3.60 -3.18 22.17
CA ARG A 90 -5.02 -3.27 21.79
C ARG A 90 -5.85 -4.01 22.84
N PRO A 91 -7.10 -3.60 23.10
CA PRO A 91 -8.06 -4.46 23.79
C PRO A 91 -8.22 -5.70 22.95
N ALA A 92 -8.15 -6.85 23.57
CA ALA A 92 -8.13 -8.11 22.86
C ALA A 92 -9.45 -8.86 22.95
N GLN A 93 -10.28 -8.55 23.95
CA GLN A 93 -11.59 -9.17 24.14
C GLN A 93 -12.66 -8.16 24.51
N VAL A 94 -13.89 -8.41 24.03
CA VAL A 94 -15.09 -7.64 24.36
C VAL A 94 -16.26 -8.57 24.67
N ARG A 95 -17.01 -8.29 25.74
CA ARG A 95 -18.23 -9.03 26.10
C ARG A 95 -19.36 -8.07 26.45
N ILE A 96 -20.59 -8.43 26.08
CA ILE A 96 -21.79 -7.71 26.54
C ILE A 96 -22.32 -8.41 27.80
N LEU A 97 -22.51 -7.63 28.86
CA LEU A 97 -23.07 -8.09 30.13
C LEU A 97 -24.60 -8.16 30.05
N PRO A 98 -25.28 -8.98 30.88
CA PRO A 98 -26.75 -9.10 30.86
C PRO A 98 -27.50 -7.77 31.07
N ASN A 99 -26.86 -6.81 31.73
CA ASN A 99 -27.38 -5.46 31.95
C ASN A 99 -27.10 -4.48 30.79
N GLY A 100 -26.56 -4.96 29.65
CA GLY A 100 -26.24 -4.17 28.46
C GLY A 100 -24.91 -3.41 28.52
N LYS A 101 -24.17 -3.47 29.62
CA LYS A 101 -22.83 -2.88 29.73
C LYS A 101 -21.80 -3.68 28.94
N ILE A 102 -20.69 -3.03 28.60
CA ILE A 102 -19.63 -3.60 27.76
C ILE A 102 -18.42 -3.87 28.65
N LEU A 103 -17.91 -5.10 28.65
CA LEU A 103 -16.68 -5.46 29.34
C LEU A 103 -15.54 -5.57 28.34
N LEU A 104 -14.41 -4.91 28.62
CA LEU A 104 -13.20 -4.92 27.82
C LEU A 104 -12.06 -5.57 28.61
N ALA A 105 -11.25 -6.38 27.92
CA ALA A 105 -9.98 -6.87 28.44
C ALA A 105 -8.80 -6.56 27.52
N THR A 106 -7.64 -6.37 28.12
CA THR A 106 -6.35 -6.45 27.41
C THR A 106 -5.85 -7.89 27.38
N MET A 107 -5.10 -8.24 26.34
CA MET A 107 -4.20 -9.41 26.35
C MET A 107 -2.79 -8.85 26.29
N GLY A 108 -2.11 -8.82 27.42
CA GLY A 108 -0.83 -8.11 27.55
C GLY A 108 -0.17 -8.40 28.88
N ASN A 109 0.52 -7.43 29.49
CA ASN A 109 1.08 -7.63 30.83
C ASN A 109 -0.01 -7.39 31.89
N SER A 110 0.14 -8.01 33.05
CA SER A 110 -0.64 -7.76 34.27
C SER A 110 -0.64 -6.29 34.73
N GLN A 111 0.21 -5.45 34.13
CA GLN A 111 0.31 -3.99 34.36
C GLN A 111 -0.40 -3.15 33.29
N ASP A 112 -1.02 -3.77 32.29
CA ASP A 112 -1.71 -3.04 31.23
C ASP A 112 -2.91 -2.28 31.78
N THR A 113 -2.90 -0.96 31.58
CA THR A 113 -3.97 -0.09 32.04
C THR A 113 -4.78 0.41 30.85
N LEU A 114 -6.07 0.07 30.82
CA LEU A 114 -7.08 0.63 29.94
C LEU A 114 -7.42 2.05 30.41
N VAL A 115 -7.45 2.98 29.47
CA VAL A 115 -7.78 4.39 29.70
C VAL A 115 -8.88 4.81 28.74
N VAL A 116 -10.02 5.23 29.30
CA VAL A 116 -11.16 5.81 28.57
C VAL A 116 -11.62 7.04 29.34
N SER A 117 -11.72 8.18 28.66
CA SER A 117 -12.16 9.47 29.26
C SER A 117 -11.45 9.81 30.59
N GLY A 118 -10.17 9.47 30.70
CA GLY A 118 -9.35 9.70 31.89
C GLY A 118 -9.47 8.65 33.00
N LEU A 119 -10.51 7.79 33.00
CA LEU A 119 -10.61 6.69 33.94
C LEU A 119 -9.60 5.60 33.59
N LYS A 120 -8.83 5.16 34.57
CA LYS A 120 -7.81 4.12 34.44
C LYS A 120 -8.26 2.83 35.12
N ARG A 121 -8.12 1.69 34.44
CA ARG A 121 -8.38 0.36 35.01
C ARG A 121 -7.32 -0.65 34.54
N VAL A 122 -6.87 -1.49 35.47
CA VAL A 122 -5.91 -2.56 35.20
C VAL A 122 -6.65 -3.74 34.59
N GLU A 123 -6.18 -4.22 33.43
CA GLU A 123 -6.65 -5.40 32.67
C GLU A 123 -8.10 -5.38 32.18
N LEU A 124 -9.06 -5.02 33.04
CA LEU A 124 -10.50 -5.07 32.81
C LEU A 124 -11.16 -3.71 33.03
N MET A 125 -11.95 -3.27 32.05
CA MET A 125 -12.77 -2.07 32.16
C MET A 125 -14.19 -2.37 31.73
N GLN A 126 -15.16 -1.89 32.51
CA GLN A 126 -16.56 -1.89 32.12
C GLN A 126 -16.92 -0.50 31.56
N LEU A 127 -17.60 -0.47 30.43
CA LEU A 127 -18.21 0.71 29.84
C LEU A 127 -19.74 0.59 29.93
N ASN A 128 -20.40 1.72 30.04
CA ASN A 128 -21.84 1.82 29.85
C ASN A 128 -22.19 1.58 28.36
N ALA A 129 -23.49 1.43 28.09
CA ALA A 129 -23.96 1.19 26.74
C ALA A 129 -23.59 2.31 25.75
N ASP A 130 -23.35 3.54 26.21
CA ASP A 130 -22.93 4.68 25.37
C ASP A 130 -21.40 4.76 25.15
N GLY A 131 -20.62 3.86 25.77
CA GLY A 131 -19.17 3.83 25.69
C GLY A 131 -18.47 4.68 26.75
N THR A 132 -19.20 5.36 27.63
CA THR A 132 -18.61 6.03 28.79
C THR A 132 -18.12 4.99 29.81
N PRO A 133 -17.01 5.24 30.52
CA PRO A 133 -16.49 4.27 31.47
C PRO A 133 -17.34 4.19 32.73
N ASP A 134 -17.57 2.98 33.25
CA ASP A 134 -18.28 2.78 34.51
C ASP A 134 -17.32 2.90 35.71
N PRO A 135 -17.45 3.93 36.56
CA PRO A 135 -16.57 4.11 37.71
C PRO A 135 -16.77 3.06 38.81
N THR A 136 -17.92 2.37 38.86
CA THR A 136 -18.29 1.44 39.94
C THR A 136 -17.67 0.05 39.77
N PHE A 137 -17.26 -0.31 38.55
CA PHE A 137 -16.55 -1.57 38.29
C PHE A 137 -15.06 -1.40 38.57
N ASN A 138 -14.51 -2.20 39.47
CA ASN A 138 -13.08 -2.18 39.78
C ASN A 138 -12.58 -3.56 40.21
N VAL A 139 -11.58 -4.05 39.49
CA VAL A 139 -10.94 -5.34 39.77
C VAL A 139 -9.72 -5.23 40.68
N GLY A 140 -9.43 -4.04 41.23
CA GLY A 140 -8.30 -3.82 42.13
C GLY A 140 -6.96 -3.86 41.40
N ALA A 141 -6.02 -4.63 41.94
CA ALA A 141 -4.69 -4.81 41.37
C ALA A 141 -4.67 -5.83 40.20
N GLY A 142 -5.78 -6.54 39.97
CA GLY A 142 -5.88 -7.53 38.90
C GLY A 142 -4.95 -8.73 39.12
N SER A 143 -4.45 -9.29 38.02
CA SER A 143 -3.52 -10.40 38.04
C SER A 143 -2.06 -9.96 38.30
N HIS A 144 -1.23 -10.85 38.85
CA HIS A 144 0.16 -10.55 39.24
C HIS A 144 1.20 -11.42 38.50
N ASN A 145 2.46 -10.92 38.43
CA ASN A 145 3.67 -11.57 37.91
C ASN A 145 3.66 -11.91 36.40
N ASP A 146 3.42 -10.90 35.54
CA ASP A 146 3.44 -11.04 34.07
C ASP A 146 2.46 -12.10 33.50
N ASN A 147 1.47 -12.52 34.30
CA ASN A 147 0.36 -13.35 33.84
C ASN A 147 -0.75 -12.45 33.30
N PHE A 148 -1.58 -12.97 32.40
CA PHE A 148 -2.64 -12.18 31.79
C PHE A 148 -3.91 -13.00 31.59
N ILE A 149 -5.01 -12.27 31.44
CA ILE A 149 -6.31 -12.86 31.13
C ILE A 149 -6.27 -13.30 29.66
N THR A 150 -6.40 -14.60 29.42
CA THR A 150 -6.52 -15.15 28.07
C THR A 150 -7.97 -15.43 27.69
N ASN A 151 -8.84 -15.59 28.69
CA ASN A 151 -10.21 -16.00 28.51
C ASN A 151 -11.16 -15.21 29.42
N LEU A 152 -12.21 -14.65 28.79
CA LEU A 152 -13.32 -14.01 29.46
C LEU A 152 -14.64 -14.70 29.13
N LEU A 153 -15.37 -15.05 30.18
CA LEU A 153 -16.71 -15.61 30.11
C LEU A 153 -17.66 -14.84 31.02
N VAL A 154 -18.82 -14.45 30.50
CA VAL A 154 -19.87 -13.76 31.25
C VAL A 154 -21.00 -14.75 31.52
N GLN A 155 -21.47 -14.81 32.77
CA GLN A 155 -22.61 -15.64 33.18
C GLN A 155 -23.94 -14.86 33.13
N PRO A 156 -25.10 -15.54 32.99
CA PRO A 156 -26.42 -14.89 32.95
C PRO A 156 -26.75 -14.05 34.19
N ASP A 157 -26.18 -14.38 35.34
CA ASP A 157 -26.35 -13.64 36.60
C ASP A 157 -25.42 -12.41 36.70
N GLY A 158 -24.65 -12.11 35.64
CA GLY A 158 -23.73 -10.99 35.57
C GLY A 158 -22.38 -11.23 36.23
N LYS A 159 -22.11 -12.43 36.76
CA LYS A 159 -20.76 -12.79 37.21
C LYS A 159 -19.84 -12.99 36.01
N ILE A 160 -18.55 -12.72 36.22
CA ILE A 160 -17.53 -12.74 35.17
C ILE A 160 -16.46 -13.74 35.55
N LEU A 161 -16.15 -14.67 34.68
CA LEU A 161 -15.08 -15.63 34.88
C LEU A 161 -13.88 -15.22 34.03
N VAL A 162 -12.75 -15.05 34.70
CA VAL A 162 -11.45 -14.75 34.10
C VAL A 162 -10.57 -15.99 34.20
N ALA A 163 -9.91 -16.35 33.11
CA ALA A 163 -9.03 -17.50 33.08
C ALA A 163 -7.76 -17.23 32.26
N GLY A 164 -6.69 -17.95 32.60
CA GLY A 164 -5.39 -17.85 31.94
C GLY A 164 -4.25 -18.34 32.84
N PRO A 165 -2.98 -18.01 32.54
CA PRO A 165 -1.84 -18.32 33.41
C PRO A 165 -1.84 -17.57 34.75
N ILE A 166 -2.99 -17.11 35.25
CA ILE A 166 -3.15 -16.31 36.47
C ILE A 166 -2.54 -17.05 37.67
N ALA A 167 -1.47 -16.50 38.25
CA ALA A 167 -0.85 -17.03 39.45
C ALA A 167 -1.63 -16.60 40.70
N SER A 168 -2.04 -15.34 40.74
CA SER A 168 -2.92 -14.80 41.77
C SER A 168 -3.73 -13.63 41.22
N PHE A 169 -4.83 -13.32 41.89
CA PHE A 169 -5.71 -12.19 41.57
C PHE A 169 -6.01 -11.45 42.88
N ASN A 170 -5.66 -10.16 42.96
CA ASN A 170 -5.79 -9.30 44.15
C ASN A 170 -5.20 -9.83 45.48
N THR A 171 -4.42 -10.91 45.46
CA THR A 171 -3.92 -11.59 46.66
C THR A 171 -2.50 -12.14 46.43
N SER A 172 -1.75 -12.41 47.51
CA SER A 172 -0.39 -12.96 47.46
C SER A 172 -0.32 -14.50 47.60
N GLY A 173 -1.47 -15.20 47.60
CA GLY A 173 -1.59 -16.67 47.74
C GLY A 173 -1.76 -17.44 46.41
N ARG A 174 -1.53 -18.77 46.45
CA ARG A 174 -1.22 -19.67 45.31
C ARG A 174 -2.29 -19.80 44.18
N PHE A 175 -1.76 -20.05 42.98
CA PHE A 175 -2.32 -20.50 41.68
C PHE A 175 -3.84 -20.62 41.54
N ARG A 176 -4.51 -19.52 41.15
CA ARG A 176 -5.91 -19.55 40.67
C ARG A 176 -5.95 -19.34 39.15
N ARG A 177 -5.96 -20.44 38.39
CA ARG A 177 -6.05 -20.41 36.91
C ARG A 177 -7.41 -19.92 36.41
N ILE A 178 -8.45 -20.08 37.23
CA ILE A 178 -9.78 -19.54 37.02
C ILE A 178 -10.17 -18.73 38.25
N VAL A 179 -10.66 -17.51 38.03
CA VAL A 179 -11.25 -16.67 39.07
C VAL A 179 -12.62 -16.23 38.60
N ARG A 180 -13.62 -16.31 39.48
CA ARG A 180 -14.91 -15.67 39.24
C ARG A 180 -14.96 -14.34 39.97
N LEU A 181 -15.47 -13.34 39.29
CA LEU A 181 -15.72 -12.01 39.77
C LEU A 181 -17.23 -11.78 39.84
N LEU A 182 -17.65 -11.01 40.83
CA LEU A 182 -18.98 -10.43 40.91
C LEU A 182 -19.12 -9.34 39.83
N SER A 183 -20.36 -8.91 39.59
CA SER A 183 -20.67 -7.90 38.56
C SER A 183 -20.02 -6.52 38.79
N ASN A 184 -19.53 -6.25 40.01
CA ASN A 184 -18.77 -5.05 40.37
C ASN A 184 -17.23 -5.21 40.24
N GLY A 185 -16.75 -6.40 39.87
CA GLY A 185 -15.32 -6.70 39.71
C GLY A 185 -14.63 -7.29 40.96
N ALA A 186 -15.32 -7.38 42.09
CA ALA A 186 -14.79 -8.04 43.29
C ALA A 186 -14.73 -9.57 43.09
N VAL A 187 -13.76 -10.23 43.71
CA VAL A 187 -13.63 -11.70 43.64
C VAL A 187 -14.80 -12.38 44.36
N ASP A 188 -15.44 -13.36 43.70
CA ASP A 188 -16.50 -14.18 44.29
C ASP A 188 -15.90 -15.27 45.18
N ALA A 189 -15.91 -15.04 46.49
CA ALA A 189 -15.40 -15.99 47.48
C ALA A 189 -16.18 -17.34 47.51
N GLY A 190 -17.39 -17.38 46.96
CA GLY A 190 -18.19 -18.60 46.84
C GLY A 190 -17.81 -19.49 45.65
N PHE A 191 -16.83 -19.06 44.85
CA PHE A 191 -16.30 -19.81 43.71
C PHE A 191 -14.86 -20.23 43.99
N ASP A 192 -14.68 -21.46 44.45
CA ASP A 192 -13.35 -22.06 44.58
C ASP A 192 -13.24 -23.28 43.66
N ALA A 193 -12.74 -23.02 42.45
CA ALA A 193 -12.34 -24.08 41.55
C ALA A 193 -11.01 -24.65 42.06
N ALA A 194 -11.06 -25.52 43.07
CA ALA A 194 -9.94 -26.30 43.57
C ALA A 194 -9.52 -27.35 42.51
N LEU A 195 -9.04 -26.87 41.37
CA LEU A 195 -8.54 -27.68 40.28
C LEU A 195 -7.12 -28.13 40.63
N ALA A 196 -6.81 -29.40 40.36
CA ALA A 196 -5.45 -29.93 40.41
C ALA A 196 -4.49 -29.01 39.62
N PRO A 197 -3.17 -28.96 39.94
CA PRO A 197 -2.27 -28.02 39.28
C PRO A 197 -2.30 -28.12 37.74
N MET A 198 -2.79 -27.07 37.09
CA MET A 198 -2.88 -26.92 35.62
C MET A 198 -1.78 -25.97 35.14
N ARG A 199 -1.16 -26.25 33.98
CA ARG A 199 -0.16 -25.37 33.39
C ARG A 199 -0.80 -24.08 32.88
N GLU A 200 -1.75 -24.23 31.95
CA GLU A 200 -2.37 -23.12 31.24
C GLU A 200 -3.78 -23.50 30.79
N ILE A 201 -4.73 -22.56 30.94
CA ILE A 201 -6.09 -22.68 30.40
C ILE A 201 -6.10 -22.06 29.01
N SER A 202 -6.53 -22.86 28.05
CA SER A 202 -6.53 -22.51 26.63
C SER A 202 -7.89 -21.91 26.22
N ALA A 203 -9.00 -22.49 26.67
CA ALA A 203 -10.34 -21.94 26.41
C ALA A 203 -11.35 -22.30 27.52
N VAL A 204 -12.39 -21.48 27.66
CA VAL A 204 -13.54 -21.74 28.53
C VAL A 204 -14.84 -21.37 27.80
N ALA A 205 -15.87 -22.19 27.91
CA ALA A 205 -17.19 -21.93 27.35
C ALA A 205 -18.32 -22.29 28.32
N LEU A 206 -19.42 -21.53 28.32
CA LEU A 206 -20.60 -21.74 29.16
C LEU A 206 -21.65 -22.59 28.42
N GLN A 207 -22.18 -23.61 29.09
CA GLN A 207 -23.34 -24.37 28.60
C GLN A 207 -24.67 -23.75 29.08
N PRO A 208 -25.78 -23.97 28.36
CA PRO A 208 -27.10 -23.44 28.72
C PRO A 208 -27.58 -23.83 30.13
N ASP A 209 -27.09 -24.94 30.67
CA ASP A 209 -27.39 -25.42 32.03
C ASP A 209 -26.55 -24.76 33.14
N GLY A 210 -25.68 -23.80 32.78
CA GLY A 210 -24.80 -23.08 33.70
C GLY A 210 -23.49 -23.79 34.01
N LYS A 211 -23.24 -24.98 33.45
CA LYS A 211 -21.94 -25.66 33.55
C LYS A 211 -20.92 -25.07 32.59
N MET A 212 -19.64 -25.26 32.86
CA MET A 212 -18.57 -24.65 32.08
C MET A 212 -17.63 -25.72 31.55
N VAL A 213 -17.36 -25.70 30.24
CA VAL A 213 -16.38 -26.59 29.62
C VAL A 213 -15.06 -25.84 29.53
N VAL A 214 -13.99 -26.47 30.02
CA VAL A 214 -12.66 -25.89 30.14
C VAL A 214 -11.67 -26.76 29.38
N SER A 215 -10.86 -26.16 28.51
CA SER A 215 -9.68 -26.82 27.94
C SER A 215 -8.39 -26.24 28.50
N ALA A 216 -7.41 -27.12 28.72
CA ALA A 216 -6.14 -26.75 29.34
C ALA A 216 -5.04 -27.80 29.14
N ASP A 217 -3.80 -27.40 29.39
CA ASP A 217 -2.67 -28.33 29.59
C ASP A 217 -2.62 -28.77 31.07
N PHE A 218 -3.02 -30.02 31.34
CA PHE A 218 -3.12 -30.60 32.68
C PHE A 218 -1.86 -31.42 33.01
N TYR A 219 -1.25 -31.21 34.19
CA TYR A 219 -0.09 -32.02 34.63
C TYR A 219 -0.45 -33.47 34.99
N ARG A 220 -1.71 -33.74 35.39
CA ARG A 220 -2.34 -35.03 35.73
C ARG A 220 -3.79 -34.72 36.15
N PHE A 221 -4.80 -35.16 35.41
CA PHE A 221 -6.20 -35.04 35.85
C PHE A 221 -6.63 -36.39 36.43
N ASN A 222 -6.68 -36.48 37.76
CA ASN A 222 -6.75 -37.75 38.50
C ASN A 222 -5.48 -38.62 38.29
N SER A 223 -5.05 -39.40 39.28
CA SER A 223 -3.76 -40.12 39.29
C SER A 223 -3.61 -41.21 38.21
N SER A 224 -4.58 -41.34 37.29
CA SER A 224 -4.66 -42.37 36.26
C SER A 224 -4.78 -41.85 34.81
N GLN A 225 -4.90 -40.54 34.54
CA GLN A 225 -5.06 -40.03 33.17
C GLN A 225 -4.12 -38.84 32.85
N THR A 226 -3.15 -39.07 31.96
CA THR A 226 -2.15 -38.08 31.52
C THR A 226 -2.58 -37.26 30.31
N ASP A 227 -3.65 -37.67 29.60
CA ASP A 227 -3.99 -37.17 28.26
C ASP A 227 -5.39 -36.49 28.20
N THR A 228 -5.94 -36.08 29.35
CA THR A 228 -7.15 -35.24 29.35
C THR A 228 -6.79 -33.79 29.03
N ARG A 229 -7.46 -33.18 28.06
CA ARG A 229 -7.30 -31.77 27.65
C ARG A 229 -8.58 -30.96 27.75
N ILE A 230 -9.70 -31.59 28.10
CA ILE A 230 -11.01 -30.97 28.26
C ILE A 230 -11.72 -31.54 29.48
N ILE A 231 -12.31 -30.67 30.30
CA ILE A 231 -13.12 -31.04 31.47
C ILE A 231 -14.38 -30.20 31.49
N ARG A 232 -15.37 -30.61 32.29
CA ARG A 232 -16.51 -29.77 32.63
C ARG A 232 -16.51 -29.45 34.12
N LEU A 233 -16.88 -28.23 34.45
CA LEU A 233 -17.12 -27.74 35.79
C LEU A 233 -18.62 -27.50 35.98
N GLN A 234 -19.09 -27.77 37.18
CA GLN A 234 -20.40 -27.33 37.66
C GLN A 234 -20.42 -25.80 37.80
N ALA A 235 -21.62 -25.21 37.92
CA ALA A 235 -21.79 -23.77 38.11
C ALA A 235 -21.06 -23.20 39.36
N ASN A 236 -20.78 -24.04 40.36
CA ASN A 236 -20.04 -23.67 41.56
C ASN A 236 -18.50 -23.81 41.42
N GLY A 237 -18.00 -24.26 40.26
CA GLY A 237 -16.56 -24.43 39.98
C GLY A 237 -16.00 -25.83 40.31
N SER A 238 -16.78 -26.70 40.95
CA SER A 238 -16.38 -28.10 41.15
C SER A 238 -16.39 -28.90 39.84
N VAL A 239 -15.55 -29.93 39.73
CA VAL A 239 -15.50 -30.79 38.54
C VAL A 239 -16.81 -31.58 38.37
N ASP A 240 -17.35 -31.59 37.15
CA ASP A 240 -18.48 -32.44 36.78
C ASP A 240 -17.98 -33.81 36.28
N ASN A 241 -17.93 -34.79 37.19
CA ASN A 241 -17.52 -36.16 36.88
C ASN A 241 -18.48 -36.93 35.96
N THR A 242 -19.65 -36.38 35.61
CA THR A 242 -20.56 -36.99 34.63
C THR A 242 -20.18 -36.66 33.18
N PHE A 243 -19.29 -35.69 32.98
CA PHE A 243 -18.77 -35.35 31.66
C PHE A 243 -17.69 -36.35 31.26
N GLN A 244 -17.93 -37.07 30.18
CA GLN A 244 -16.99 -38.04 29.64
C GLN A 244 -15.92 -37.29 28.84
N SER A 245 -14.90 -36.80 29.54
CA SER A 245 -13.79 -36.05 28.95
C SER A 245 -13.17 -36.79 27.77
N TYR A 246 -13.13 -36.12 26.61
CA TYR A 246 -12.40 -36.60 25.45
C TYR A 246 -10.89 -36.54 25.72
N THR A 247 -10.21 -37.68 25.59
CA THR A 247 -8.76 -37.78 25.78
C THR A 247 -8.05 -37.51 24.46
N THR A 248 -7.14 -36.55 24.45
CA THR A 248 -6.34 -36.19 23.28
C THR A 248 -5.00 -35.62 23.73
N THR A 249 -3.96 -35.88 22.96
CA THR A 249 -2.65 -35.22 23.14
C THR A 249 -2.63 -33.82 22.51
N ALA A 250 -3.60 -33.51 21.63
CA ALA A 250 -3.76 -32.25 20.93
C ALA A 250 -4.09 -31.10 21.89
N LEU A 251 -3.46 -29.94 21.69
CA LEU A 251 -3.82 -28.72 22.43
C LEU A 251 -5.12 -28.15 21.88
N VAL A 252 -6.15 -28.06 22.74
CA VAL A 252 -7.45 -27.47 22.41
C VAL A 252 -7.44 -25.98 22.70
N GLN A 253 -7.34 -25.17 21.65
CA GLN A 253 -7.15 -23.73 21.72
C GLN A 253 -8.45 -22.91 21.76
N LYS A 254 -9.57 -23.45 21.24
CA LYS A 254 -10.85 -22.74 21.17
C LYS A 254 -12.01 -23.67 21.53
N LEU A 255 -13.00 -23.12 22.23
CA LEU A 255 -14.26 -23.79 22.56
C LEU A 255 -15.43 -22.86 22.25
N GLN A 256 -16.47 -23.39 21.61
CA GLN A 256 -17.76 -22.73 21.44
C GLN A 256 -18.88 -23.70 21.80
N VAL A 257 -19.95 -23.21 22.41
CA VAL A 257 -21.11 -24.04 22.77
C VAL A 257 -22.30 -23.66 21.90
N GLN A 258 -22.93 -24.66 21.30
CA GLN A 258 -24.15 -24.51 20.52
C GLN A 258 -25.38 -24.39 21.44
N ALA A 259 -26.48 -23.86 20.91
CA ALA A 259 -27.72 -23.66 21.66
C ALA A 259 -28.31 -24.98 22.22
N ASP A 260 -28.05 -26.11 21.56
CA ASP A 260 -28.42 -27.46 22.02
C ASP A 260 -27.47 -28.03 23.09
N GLY A 261 -26.46 -27.26 23.51
CA GLY A 261 -25.47 -27.61 24.52
C GLY A 261 -24.29 -28.43 24.00
N LYS A 262 -24.24 -28.77 22.71
CA LYS A 262 -23.06 -29.42 22.09
C LYS A 262 -21.87 -28.47 22.05
N VAL A 263 -20.66 -29.02 22.05
CA VAL A 263 -19.42 -28.24 22.16
C VAL A 263 -18.61 -28.37 20.87
N ILE A 264 -18.34 -27.28 20.18
CA ILE A 264 -17.33 -27.23 19.13
C ILE A 264 -15.98 -26.94 19.79
N MET A 265 -14.99 -27.79 19.50
CA MET A 265 -13.62 -27.63 19.95
C MET A 265 -12.69 -27.51 18.76
N ALA A 266 -11.66 -26.68 18.91
CA ALA A 266 -10.64 -26.47 17.90
C ALA A 266 -9.24 -26.49 18.52
N GLY A 267 -8.26 -27.09 17.84
CA GLY A 267 -6.92 -27.31 18.39
C GLY A 267 -5.86 -27.73 17.36
N VAL A 268 -4.61 -27.78 17.80
CA VAL A 268 -3.45 -28.16 16.94
C VAL A 268 -3.37 -29.68 16.86
N GLU A 269 -3.15 -30.24 15.67
CA GLU A 269 -2.82 -31.66 15.34
C GLU A 269 -3.34 -32.75 16.31
N GLY A 270 -4.20 -33.66 15.82
CA GLY A 270 -4.41 -34.97 16.47
C GLY A 270 -5.74 -35.15 17.22
N LEU A 271 -6.79 -34.40 16.86
CA LEU A 271 -8.12 -34.57 17.46
C LEU A 271 -8.89 -35.81 16.95
N SER A 272 -8.40 -36.57 15.95
CA SER A 272 -9.14 -37.72 15.36
C SER A 272 -8.47 -39.09 15.55
N THR A 273 -9.31 -40.11 15.74
CA THR A 273 -8.95 -41.54 15.72
C THR A 273 -8.89 -42.07 14.28
N GLY A 274 -7.72 -41.96 13.61
CA GLY A 274 -7.41 -42.74 12.40
C GLY A 274 -7.58 -42.01 11.05
N GLY A 275 -6.45 -41.72 10.40
CA GLY A 275 -6.34 -41.18 9.04
C GLY A 275 -5.14 -40.21 8.91
N PRO A 276 -4.52 -40.03 7.72
CA PRO A 276 -3.36 -39.14 7.52
C PRO A 276 -3.70 -37.63 7.59
N TYR A 277 -4.95 -37.29 7.92
CA TYR A 277 -5.44 -35.92 8.03
C TYR A 277 -5.99 -35.71 9.44
N SER A 278 -5.17 -35.13 10.31
CA SER A 278 -5.53 -34.77 11.69
C SER A 278 -6.48 -33.56 11.69
N ASN A 279 -7.76 -33.79 11.99
CA ASN A 279 -8.75 -32.72 12.04
C ASN A 279 -8.43 -31.71 13.16
N VAL A 280 -8.56 -30.42 12.86
CA VAL A 280 -8.32 -29.28 13.78
C VAL A 280 -9.61 -28.76 14.42
N VAL A 281 -10.78 -29.19 13.96
CA VAL A 281 -12.10 -28.87 14.54
C VAL A 281 -12.87 -30.18 14.81
N MET A 282 -13.52 -30.29 15.96
CA MET A 282 -14.39 -31.41 16.34
C MET A 282 -15.63 -30.89 17.06
N ARG A 283 -16.75 -31.61 16.95
CA ARG A 283 -17.92 -31.41 17.80
C ARG A 283 -18.02 -32.53 18.83
N LEU A 284 -18.30 -32.17 20.07
CA LEU A 284 -18.70 -33.07 21.15
C LEU A 284 -20.19 -32.92 21.43
N GLN A 285 -20.81 -34.03 21.84
CA GLN A 285 -22.14 -34.06 22.42
C GLN A 285 -22.13 -33.40 23.81
N THR A 286 -23.31 -33.14 24.37
CA THR A 286 -23.49 -32.55 25.71
C THR A 286 -22.86 -33.36 26.85
N ASN A 287 -22.61 -34.65 26.63
CA ASN A 287 -21.95 -35.55 27.57
C ASN A 287 -20.41 -35.61 27.42
N GLY A 288 -19.83 -34.93 26.43
CA GLY A 288 -18.38 -34.88 26.18
C GLY A 288 -17.85 -35.89 25.15
N GLN A 289 -18.69 -36.81 24.65
CA GLN A 289 -18.29 -37.74 23.58
C GLN A 289 -18.29 -37.07 22.20
N PRO A 290 -17.45 -37.50 21.24
CA PRO A 290 -17.50 -37.01 19.86
C PRO A 290 -18.89 -37.14 19.23
N ASP A 291 -19.32 -36.12 18.49
CA ASP A 291 -20.57 -36.13 17.73
C ASP A 291 -20.32 -36.70 16.32
N PRO A 292 -20.78 -37.93 16.01
CA PRO A 292 -20.55 -38.56 14.72
C PRO A 292 -21.26 -37.86 13.55
N SER A 293 -22.22 -36.97 13.82
CA SER A 293 -22.90 -36.19 12.78
C SER A 293 -22.10 -34.99 12.27
N PHE A 294 -20.95 -34.69 12.88
CA PHE A 294 -20.06 -33.62 12.47
C PHE A 294 -18.88 -34.18 11.68
N VAL A 295 -18.93 -34.07 10.36
CA VAL A 295 -17.93 -34.61 9.44
C VAL A 295 -17.29 -33.45 8.68
N LEU A 296 -15.99 -33.28 8.83
CA LEU A 296 -15.20 -32.31 8.05
C LEU A 296 -14.89 -32.90 6.66
N ASP A 297 -15.21 -32.15 5.62
CA ASP A 297 -14.77 -32.50 4.26
C ASP A 297 -13.25 -32.33 4.12
N PRO A 298 -12.53 -33.26 3.47
CA PRO A 298 -11.14 -33.02 3.08
C PRO A 298 -11.07 -31.86 2.07
N VAL A 299 -10.30 -30.82 2.40
CA VAL A 299 -10.15 -29.63 1.56
C VAL A 299 -9.36 -29.97 0.30
N ALA A 300 -10.05 -30.10 -0.84
CA ALA A 300 -9.43 -30.09 -2.17
C ALA A 300 -9.83 -28.79 -2.89
N ALA A 301 -8.96 -27.78 -2.91
CA ALA A 301 -9.15 -26.60 -3.72
C ALA A 301 -7.83 -26.20 -4.40
N ALA A 302 -7.84 -26.21 -5.74
CA ALA A 302 -6.87 -25.59 -6.65
C ALA A 302 -5.37 -25.77 -6.28
N GLY A 303 -4.87 -27.01 -6.39
CA GLY A 303 -3.42 -27.28 -6.49
C GLY A 303 -2.68 -27.67 -5.22
N GLY A 304 -3.38 -27.92 -4.10
CA GLY A 304 -2.76 -28.52 -2.92
C GLY A 304 -3.75 -28.84 -1.81
N THR A 305 -3.43 -29.87 -1.02
CA THR A 305 -4.16 -30.24 0.20
C THR A 305 -3.98 -29.14 1.24
N VAL A 306 -5.04 -28.42 1.62
CA VAL A 306 -4.95 -27.45 2.72
C VAL A 306 -4.82 -28.25 4.02
N GLN A 307 -3.59 -28.38 4.51
CA GLN A 307 -3.35 -28.85 5.87
C GLN A 307 -3.81 -27.76 6.85
N LEU A 308 -4.78 -28.06 7.71
CA LEU A 308 -5.36 -27.12 8.69
C LEU A 308 -4.40 -26.84 9.86
N ASN A 309 -3.10 -26.70 9.62
CA ASN A 309 -2.08 -26.81 10.66
C ASN A 309 -2.05 -25.63 11.65
N TYR A 310 -2.73 -24.51 11.37
CA TYR A 310 -2.77 -23.35 12.27
C TYR A 310 -4.14 -22.67 12.24
N LEU A 311 -5.02 -22.99 13.18
CA LEU A 311 -6.29 -22.26 13.37
C LEU A 311 -6.03 -20.98 14.16
N THR A 312 -6.50 -19.84 13.64
CA THR A 312 -6.34 -18.53 14.29
C THR A 312 -7.57 -18.13 15.10
N ASP A 313 -8.77 -18.46 14.62
CA ASP A 313 -10.01 -18.22 15.38
C ASP A 313 -11.17 -19.15 14.96
N LEU A 314 -12.18 -19.26 15.83
CA LEU A 314 -13.41 -20.04 15.57
C LEU A 314 -14.63 -19.32 16.16
N GLN A 315 -15.65 -19.07 15.33
CA GLN A 315 -16.87 -18.36 15.71
C GLN A 315 -18.14 -19.10 15.26
N LEU A 316 -19.12 -19.24 16.15
CA LEU A 316 -20.42 -19.83 15.86
C LEU A 316 -21.42 -18.75 15.42
N GLN A 317 -22.17 -19.02 14.35
CA GLN A 317 -23.20 -18.12 13.84
C GLN A 317 -24.59 -18.50 14.35
N GLN A 318 -25.52 -17.54 14.34
CA GLN A 318 -26.91 -17.74 14.80
C GLN A 318 -27.67 -18.82 14.00
N ASP A 319 -27.32 -19.02 12.73
CA ASP A 319 -27.89 -20.05 11.85
C ASP A 319 -27.25 -21.44 12.04
N GLY A 320 -26.33 -21.57 13.01
CA GLY A 320 -25.61 -22.81 13.30
C GLY A 320 -24.40 -23.09 12.41
N LYS A 321 -24.05 -22.19 11.47
CA LYS A 321 -22.81 -22.26 10.71
C LYS A 321 -21.60 -21.81 11.53
N ILE A 322 -20.40 -22.15 11.07
CA ILE A 322 -19.16 -21.95 11.83
C ILE A 322 -18.13 -21.23 10.96
N LEU A 323 -17.61 -20.10 11.41
CA LEU A 323 -16.48 -19.43 10.77
C LEU A 323 -15.16 -19.92 11.39
N VAL A 324 -14.18 -20.18 10.53
CA VAL A 324 -12.87 -20.70 10.92
C VAL A 324 -11.78 -19.86 10.27
N GLY A 325 -11.00 -19.16 11.08
CA GLY A 325 -9.79 -18.47 10.68
C GLY A 325 -8.61 -19.43 10.66
N LEU A 326 -7.77 -19.34 9.63
CA LEU A 326 -6.63 -20.22 9.41
C LEU A 326 -5.38 -19.42 9.04
N TYR A 327 -4.23 -19.94 9.42
CA TYR A 327 -2.93 -19.58 8.89
C TYR A 327 -2.36 -20.78 8.14
N VAL A 328 -1.93 -20.54 6.91
CA VAL A 328 -1.09 -21.45 6.13
C VAL A 328 0.22 -20.71 5.86
N PRO A 329 1.35 -21.40 5.57
CA PRO A 329 2.61 -20.70 5.34
C PRO A 329 2.43 -19.55 4.33
N ASN A 330 2.67 -18.32 4.80
CA ASN A 330 2.52 -17.05 4.07
C ASN A 330 1.09 -16.58 3.71
N GLN A 331 0.01 -17.18 4.23
CA GLN A 331 -1.36 -16.68 3.99
C GLN A 331 -2.28 -16.85 5.20
N TYR A 332 -3.18 -15.89 5.41
CA TYR A 332 -4.35 -16.04 6.30
C TYR A 332 -5.59 -16.35 5.46
N ARG A 333 -6.39 -17.33 5.88
CA ARG A 333 -7.63 -17.72 5.21
C ARG A 333 -8.79 -17.70 6.18
N LEU A 334 -9.98 -17.44 5.66
CA LEU A 334 -11.22 -17.52 6.41
C LEU A 334 -12.16 -18.49 5.67
N LEU A 335 -12.60 -19.53 6.37
CA LEU A 335 -13.54 -20.54 5.87
C LEU A 335 -14.86 -20.43 6.63
N ARG A 336 -15.96 -20.82 5.97
CA ARG A 336 -17.24 -21.07 6.62
C ARG A 336 -17.61 -22.52 6.46
N LEU A 337 -18.01 -23.15 7.55
CA LEU A 337 -18.52 -24.51 7.62
C LEU A 337 -20.03 -24.47 7.87
N ASN A 338 -20.75 -25.42 7.30
CA ASN A 338 -22.13 -25.71 7.66
C ASN A 338 -22.20 -26.33 9.06
N ALA A 339 -23.40 -26.39 9.64
CA ALA A 339 -23.64 -27.04 10.93
C ALA A 339 -23.22 -28.53 10.96
N THR A 340 -23.06 -29.17 9.81
CA THR A 340 -22.60 -30.56 9.68
C THR A 340 -21.08 -30.71 9.64
N GLY A 341 -20.32 -29.61 9.58
CA GLY A 341 -18.86 -29.62 9.42
C GLY A 341 -18.39 -29.55 7.97
N SER A 342 -19.27 -29.82 6.99
CA SER A 342 -18.98 -29.62 5.56
C SER A 342 -18.69 -28.15 5.24
N ILE A 343 -17.86 -27.90 4.23
CA ILE A 343 -17.53 -26.52 3.80
C ILE A 343 -18.77 -25.87 3.17
N ASP A 344 -19.07 -24.64 3.56
CA ASP A 344 -20.11 -23.85 2.89
C ASP A 344 -19.56 -23.27 1.58
N GLN A 345 -19.66 -24.05 0.50
CA GLN A 345 -19.16 -23.66 -0.83
C GLN A 345 -19.83 -22.40 -1.40
N THR A 346 -20.98 -21.99 -0.86
CA THR A 346 -21.67 -20.75 -1.24
C THR A 346 -21.01 -19.50 -0.67
N TRP A 347 -19.95 -19.66 0.13
CA TRP A 347 -19.24 -18.59 0.81
C TRP A 347 -17.74 -18.60 0.47
N GLN A 348 -17.32 -17.63 -0.33
CA GLN A 348 -15.93 -17.40 -0.71
C GLN A 348 -15.49 -16.03 -0.19
N VAL A 349 -14.38 -15.97 0.55
CA VAL A 349 -13.76 -14.71 1.00
C VAL A 349 -12.58 -14.41 0.10
N SER A 350 -12.57 -13.25 -0.55
CA SER A 350 -11.41 -12.76 -1.31
C SER A 350 -10.25 -12.47 -0.34
N SER A 351 -9.20 -13.28 -0.37
CA SER A 351 -8.21 -13.37 0.70
C SER A 351 -6.87 -12.69 0.39
N GLU A 352 -6.82 -11.41 0.02
CA GLU A 352 -5.54 -10.66 0.04
C GLU A 352 -5.74 -9.18 0.43
N PRO A 353 -4.92 -8.61 1.35
CA PRO A 353 -4.92 -7.18 1.63
C PRO A 353 -4.40 -6.41 0.41
N ASN A 354 -5.03 -5.26 0.08
CA ASN A 354 -4.55 -4.33 -0.94
C ASN A 354 -3.11 -3.87 -0.62
N TRP A 355 -2.12 -4.15 -1.49
CA TRP A 355 -0.76 -3.56 -1.38
C TRP A 355 -0.68 -2.18 -2.07
N GLY A 356 -1.79 -1.73 -2.67
CA GLY A 356 -1.92 -0.45 -3.33
C GLY A 356 -1.44 -0.42 -4.79
N PRO A 357 -1.55 0.74 -5.47
CA PRO A 357 -1.08 0.93 -6.83
C PRO A 357 0.44 0.77 -6.93
N LYS A 358 0.90 -0.16 -7.77
CA LYS A 358 2.30 -0.32 -8.17
C LYS A 358 2.64 0.57 -9.38
N THR A 359 1.65 0.91 -10.18
CA THR A 359 1.78 1.74 -11.37
C THR A 359 0.60 2.69 -11.49
N ILE A 360 0.87 3.92 -11.94
CA ILE A 360 -0.12 4.97 -12.18
C ILE A 360 0.13 5.49 -13.59
N CYS A 361 -0.95 5.67 -14.36
CA CYS A 361 -0.91 6.30 -15.66
C CYS A 361 -2.00 7.38 -15.75
N VAL A 362 -1.62 8.59 -16.17
CA VAL A 362 -2.56 9.70 -16.37
C VAL A 362 -2.92 9.76 -17.84
N GLN A 363 -4.22 9.71 -18.14
CA GLN A 363 -4.75 9.86 -19.50
C GLN A 363 -4.69 11.32 -19.96
N PRO A 364 -4.69 11.60 -21.29
CA PRO A 364 -4.69 12.97 -21.81
C PRO A 364 -5.88 13.82 -21.33
N ASP A 365 -7.00 13.17 -21.03
CA ASP A 365 -8.21 13.78 -20.47
C ASP A 365 -8.14 14.01 -18.94
N GLY A 366 -7.00 13.71 -18.30
CA GLY A 366 -6.79 13.89 -16.87
C GLY A 366 -7.36 12.80 -15.97
N ARG A 367 -8.02 11.77 -16.51
CA ARG A 367 -8.38 10.56 -15.74
C ARG A 367 -7.14 9.76 -15.36
N VAL A 368 -7.26 8.94 -14.33
CA VAL A 368 -6.14 8.24 -13.71
C VAL A 368 -6.38 6.73 -13.72
N LEU A 369 -5.52 6.01 -14.43
CA LEU A 369 -5.44 4.55 -14.33
C LEU A 369 -4.50 4.17 -13.19
N ILE A 370 -4.97 3.27 -12.33
CA ILE A 370 -4.17 2.68 -11.27
C ILE A 370 -4.11 1.16 -11.47
N GLY A 371 -2.92 0.59 -11.36
CA GLY A 371 -2.69 -0.84 -11.44
C GLY A 371 -1.76 -1.30 -10.33
N GLY A 372 -1.98 -2.50 -9.81
CA GLY A 372 -1.15 -3.05 -8.75
C GLY A 372 -1.68 -4.36 -8.21
N ASN A 373 -1.26 -4.70 -7.00
CA ASN A 373 -1.88 -5.77 -6.23
C ASN A 373 -3.02 -5.15 -5.41
N ILE A 374 -4.06 -4.78 -6.14
CA ILE A 374 -5.33 -4.26 -5.62
C ILE A 374 -6.34 -5.39 -5.83
N THR A 375 -7.11 -5.73 -4.81
CA THR A 375 -8.13 -6.77 -4.86
C THR A 375 -9.51 -6.17 -5.10
N GLN A 376 -9.75 -4.96 -4.61
CA GLN A 376 -11.00 -4.23 -4.86
C GLN A 376 -10.86 -2.71 -4.67
N ALA A 377 -11.71 -1.96 -5.37
CA ALA A 377 -11.98 -0.54 -5.15
C ALA A 377 -13.49 -0.29 -5.33
N GLY A 378 -14.13 0.46 -4.43
CA GLY A 378 -15.57 0.76 -4.55
C GLY A 378 -16.51 -0.45 -4.54
N GLY A 379 -16.07 -1.57 -3.95
CA GLY A 379 -16.78 -2.86 -4.04
C GLY A 379 -16.65 -3.55 -5.40
N GLN A 380 -15.93 -2.97 -6.37
CA GLN A 380 -15.58 -3.62 -7.63
C GLN A 380 -14.29 -4.45 -7.46
N PRO A 381 -14.31 -5.76 -7.77
CA PRO A 381 -13.11 -6.58 -7.71
C PRO A 381 -12.17 -6.29 -8.88
N GLY A 382 -10.85 -6.33 -8.62
CA GLY A 382 -9.84 -6.32 -9.67
C GLY A 382 -8.56 -5.57 -9.28
N GLY A 383 -7.52 -5.74 -10.11
CA GLY A 383 -6.20 -5.12 -9.96
C GLY A 383 -5.93 -3.91 -10.86
N LEU A 384 -6.97 -3.38 -11.53
CA LEU A 384 -6.90 -2.23 -12.42
C LEU A 384 -8.18 -1.40 -12.31
N PHE A 385 -8.04 -0.10 -12.08
CA PHE A 385 -9.18 0.83 -11.96
C PHE A 385 -8.90 2.12 -12.70
N LEU A 386 -9.99 2.75 -13.18
CA LEU A 386 -9.98 4.07 -13.75
C LEU A 386 -10.68 5.03 -12.80
N LEU A 387 -10.04 6.16 -12.54
CA LEU A 387 -10.57 7.22 -11.69
C LEU A 387 -10.79 8.47 -12.54
N SER A 388 -11.86 9.19 -12.20
CA SER A 388 -12.09 10.54 -12.70
C SER A 388 -10.98 11.51 -12.26
N GLN A 389 -10.99 12.71 -12.82
CA GLN A 389 -10.11 13.80 -12.38
C GLN A 389 -10.28 14.17 -10.90
N THR A 390 -11.40 13.82 -10.27
CA THR A 390 -11.68 14.09 -8.84
C THR A 390 -11.44 12.87 -7.97
N GLY A 391 -10.90 11.77 -8.51
CA GLY A 391 -10.60 10.55 -7.76
C GLY A 391 -11.79 9.60 -7.61
N ALA A 392 -13.00 10.01 -7.99
CA ALA A 392 -14.15 9.12 -8.00
C ALA A 392 -13.92 7.95 -8.97
N LEU A 393 -14.24 6.74 -8.53
CA LEU A 393 -14.12 5.52 -9.33
C LEU A 393 -15.06 5.58 -10.53
N ASP A 394 -14.52 5.35 -11.74
CA ASP A 394 -15.31 5.15 -12.94
C ASP A 394 -15.88 3.72 -12.91
N THR A 395 -17.08 3.59 -12.36
CA THR A 395 -17.71 2.28 -12.18
C THR A 395 -18.11 1.59 -13.50
N SER A 396 -18.01 2.28 -14.64
CA SER A 396 -18.22 1.70 -15.96
C SER A 396 -16.99 0.95 -16.49
N PHE A 397 -15.80 1.28 -15.99
CA PHE A 397 -14.53 0.66 -16.37
C PHE A 397 -14.31 -0.67 -15.62
N ARG A 398 -14.58 -1.82 -16.27
CA ARG A 398 -14.63 -3.13 -15.59
C ARG A 398 -13.82 -4.24 -16.28
N PRO A 399 -12.48 -4.17 -16.29
CA PRO A 399 -11.66 -5.26 -16.82
C PRO A 399 -11.75 -6.55 -15.99
N SER A 400 -11.99 -6.46 -14.67
CA SER A 400 -12.02 -7.63 -13.76
C SER A 400 -10.79 -8.53 -13.90
N ILE A 401 -9.62 -8.00 -13.52
CA ILE A 401 -8.38 -8.80 -13.42
C ILE A 401 -8.57 -9.87 -12.34
N GLN A 402 -8.11 -11.10 -12.60
CA GLN A 402 -8.09 -12.20 -11.64
C GLN A 402 -7.51 -11.80 -10.28
N ILE A 403 -8.05 -12.36 -9.21
CA ILE A 403 -7.55 -12.20 -7.84
C ILE A 403 -7.14 -13.59 -7.29
N PRO A 404 -5.90 -13.74 -6.77
CA PRO A 404 -4.83 -12.74 -6.75
C PRO A 404 -4.26 -12.49 -8.15
N GLY A 405 -3.92 -11.23 -8.43
CA GLY A 405 -3.30 -10.78 -9.67
C GLY A 405 -2.60 -9.45 -9.45
N THR A 406 -1.64 -9.09 -10.30
CA THR A 406 -0.89 -7.83 -10.14
C THR A 406 -0.61 -7.19 -11.49
N VAL A 407 -1.09 -5.97 -11.70
CA VAL A 407 -0.68 -5.14 -12.84
C VAL A 407 0.62 -4.42 -12.49
N SER A 408 1.69 -4.66 -13.27
CA SER A 408 3.01 -4.05 -13.05
C SER A 408 3.37 -2.97 -14.07
N ALA A 409 2.73 -2.98 -15.24
CA ALA A 409 2.98 -2.02 -16.30
C ALA A 409 1.69 -1.64 -17.03
N ILE A 410 1.55 -0.35 -17.32
CA ILE A 410 0.45 0.22 -18.11
C ILE A 410 1.07 1.09 -19.20
N SER A 411 0.56 0.98 -20.43
CA SER A 411 0.90 1.89 -21.51
C SER A 411 -0.35 2.28 -22.29
N LEU A 412 -0.52 3.58 -22.54
CA LEU A 412 -1.62 4.11 -23.34
C LEU A 412 -1.24 4.13 -24.82
N GLN A 413 -2.19 3.73 -25.66
CA GLN A 413 -2.09 3.90 -27.10
C GLN A 413 -2.73 5.21 -27.54
N PRO A 414 -2.33 5.80 -28.69
CA PRO A 414 -2.91 7.04 -29.21
C PRO A 414 -4.42 6.98 -29.48
N ASP A 415 -4.96 5.78 -29.70
CA ASP A 415 -6.39 5.54 -29.94
C ASP A 415 -7.21 5.39 -28.64
N GLY A 416 -6.59 5.57 -27.47
CA GLY A 416 -7.23 5.45 -26.17
C GLY A 416 -7.30 4.02 -25.61
N LYS A 417 -6.81 3.01 -26.35
CA LYS A 417 -6.65 1.66 -25.81
C LYS A 417 -5.50 1.57 -24.81
N ILE A 418 -5.57 0.55 -23.96
CA ILE A 418 -4.68 0.40 -22.81
C ILE A 418 -3.98 -0.96 -22.90
N ILE A 419 -2.65 -0.97 -22.90
CA ILE A 419 -1.86 -2.19 -22.74
C ILE A 419 -1.56 -2.40 -21.27
N VAL A 420 -1.86 -3.57 -20.75
CA VAL A 420 -1.61 -3.96 -19.35
C VAL A 420 -0.73 -5.20 -19.29
N GLY A 421 0.34 -5.12 -18.50
CA GLY A 421 1.29 -6.21 -18.28
C GLY A 421 1.49 -6.45 -16.79
N GLY A 422 1.65 -7.72 -16.38
CA GLY A 422 1.75 -8.05 -14.96
C GLY A 422 1.92 -9.54 -14.66
N ASN A 423 1.39 -9.95 -13.51
CA ASN A 423 1.25 -11.35 -13.09
C ASN A 423 -0.25 -11.64 -12.89
N PHE A 424 -0.93 -12.15 -13.90
CA PHE A 424 -2.36 -12.49 -13.89
C PHE A 424 -2.66 -13.52 -14.98
N HIS A 425 -3.62 -14.43 -14.77
CA HIS A 425 -4.02 -15.40 -15.79
C HIS A 425 -5.21 -14.90 -16.60
N GLU A 426 -6.19 -14.27 -15.95
CA GLU A 426 -7.49 -13.95 -16.55
C GLU A 426 -7.91 -12.48 -16.39
N ILE A 427 -8.68 -12.01 -17.37
CA ILE A 427 -9.39 -10.72 -17.37
C ILE A 427 -10.84 -10.98 -17.81
N GLY A 428 -11.81 -10.69 -16.94
CA GLY A 428 -13.23 -10.91 -17.25
C GLY A 428 -13.55 -12.36 -17.65
N ALA A 429 -12.96 -13.33 -16.95
CA ALA A 429 -13.02 -14.78 -17.23
C ALA A 429 -12.45 -15.23 -18.59
N THR A 430 -11.74 -14.35 -19.29
CA THR A 430 -10.99 -14.70 -20.51
C THR A 430 -9.50 -14.82 -20.19
N VAL A 431 -8.86 -15.87 -20.68
CA VAL A 431 -7.41 -16.06 -20.53
C VAL A 431 -6.69 -14.93 -21.25
N ALA A 432 -5.79 -14.28 -20.51
CA ALA A 432 -4.95 -13.19 -21.00
C ALA A 432 -3.46 -13.46 -20.78
N ASP A 433 -3.10 -14.26 -19.78
CA ASP A 433 -1.72 -14.68 -19.50
C ASP A 433 -0.74 -13.51 -19.45
N ASN A 434 -0.82 -12.71 -18.40
CA ASN A 434 0.14 -11.68 -18.02
C ASN A 434 0.27 -10.46 -18.96
N LEU A 435 -0.36 -10.46 -20.14
CA LEU A 435 -0.39 -9.35 -21.08
C LEU A 435 -1.74 -9.25 -21.80
N ALA A 436 -2.36 -8.07 -21.77
CA ALA A 436 -3.63 -7.84 -22.45
C ALA A 436 -3.72 -6.43 -23.03
N ARG A 437 -4.67 -6.27 -23.96
CA ARG A 437 -5.16 -4.96 -24.38
C ARG A 437 -6.60 -4.78 -23.93
N LEU A 438 -6.89 -3.61 -23.37
CA LEU A 438 -8.23 -3.17 -23.03
C LEU A 438 -8.65 -2.04 -23.97
N ASN A 439 -9.94 -1.98 -24.25
CA ASN A 439 -10.56 -0.81 -24.84
C ASN A 439 -10.61 0.35 -23.82
N ALA A 440 -10.94 1.54 -24.30
CA ALA A 440 -11.00 2.74 -23.46
C ALA A 440 -12.04 2.63 -22.31
N ASP A 441 -13.06 1.78 -22.48
CA ASP A 441 -14.09 1.47 -21.49
C ASP A 441 -13.70 0.31 -20.54
N GLY A 442 -12.49 -0.22 -20.66
CA GLY A 442 -11.98 -1.31 -19.82
C GLY A 442 -12.44 -2.70 -20.23
N THR A 443 -13.25 -2.83 -21.28
CA THR A 443 -13.56 -4.15 -21.86
C THR A 443 -12.32 -4.75 -22.51
N LEU A 444 -12.20 -6.07 -22.46
CA LEU A 444 -11.06 -6.77 -23.06
C LEU A 444 -11.13 -6.71 -24.59
N ASP A 445 -10.04 -6.29 -25.23
CA ASP A 445 -9.84 -6.49 -26.66
C ASP A 445 -9.37 -7.94 -26.86
N VAL A 446 -10.34 -8.84 -26.99
CA VAL A 446 -10.12 -10.29 -27.13
C VAL A 446 -9.30 -10.62 -28.38
N ALA A 447 -9.53 -9.90 -29.48
CA ALA A 447 -8.84 -10.15 -30.75
C ALA A 447 -7.33 -9.91 -30.63
N PHE A 448 -6.93 -8.86 -29.92
CA PHE A 448 -5.53 -8.62 -29.59
C PHE A 448 -5.01 -9.60 -28.55
N THR A 449 -5.75 -9.77 -27.45
CA THR A 449 -5.28 -10.49 -26.26
C THR A 449 -4.99 -11.96 -26.55
N ASN A 450 -5.81 -12.61 -27.39
CA ASN A 450 -5.59 -13.99 -27.81
C ASN A 450 -4.28 -14.23 -28.56
N GLN A 451 -3.57 -13.18 -28.97
CA GLN A 451 -2.34 -13.26 -29.76
C GLN A 451 -1.07 -12.99 -28.93
N CYS A 452 -1.18 -12.52 -27.69
CA CYS A 452 -0.06 -11.90 -26.98
C CYS A 452 0.23 -12.44 -25.57
N GLY A 453 -0.48 -13.46 -25.09
CA GLY A 453 -0.26 -14.03 -23.76
C GLY A 453 1.17 -14.54 -23.55
N THR A 454 1.69 -14.43 -22.33
CA THR A 454 3.05 -14.83 -21.93
C THR A 454 3.04 -15.87 -20.83
N ASN A 455 4.00 -16.79 -20.85
CA ASN A 455 4.06 -17.88 -19.87
C ASN A 455 4.57 -17.47 -18.48
N ARG A 456 5.09 -16.25 -18.33
CA ARG A 456 5.58 -15.67 -17.06
C ARG A 456 5.35 -14.16 -17.04
N PRO A 457 5.53 -13.48 -15.88
CA PRO A 457 5.15 -12.09 -15.73
C PRO A 457 5.82 -11.09 -16.68
N VAL A 458 5.05 -10.07 -17.04
CA VAL A 458 5.51 -8.87 -17.77
C VAL A 458 5.84 -7.76 -16.76
N HIS A 459 6.98 -7.10 -16.94
CA HIS A 459 7.45 -6.03 -16.06
C HIS A 459 7.42 -4.65 -16.70
N THR A 460 7.51 -4.57 -18.03
CA THR A 460 7.50 -3.30 -18.74
C THR A 460 6.83 -3.45 -20.11
N VAL A 461 6.08 -2.42 -20.50
CA VAL A 461 5.48 -2.28 -21.83
C VAL A 461 5.68 -0.85 -22.32
N LYS A 462 6.08 -0.68 -23.58
CA LYS A 462 6.23 0.63 -24.22
C LYS A 462 5.69 0.60 -25.64
N VAL A 463 4.83 1.56 -25.98
CA VAL A 463 4.36 1.80 -27.34
C VAL A 463 5.38 2.67 -28.08
N GLN A 464 5.82 2.23 -29.26
CA GLN A 464 6.69 2.99 -30.16
C GLN A 464 5.89 4.03 -30.95
N SER A 465 6.58 4.97 -31.59
CA SER A 465 5.96 6.02 -32.42
C SER A 465 5.19 5.47 -33.63
N ASP A 466 5.56 4.29 -34.12
CA ASP A 466 4.87 3.56 -35.20
C ASP A 466 3.70 2.70 -34.69
N GLY A 467 3.38 2.76 -33.39
CA GLY A 467 2.32 2.01 -32.76
C GLY A 467 2.66 0.56 -32.38
N LYS A 468 3.85 0.06 -32.73
CA LYS A 468 4.32 -1.26 -32.27
C LYS A 468 4.57 -1.24 -30.77
N ILE A 469 4.53 -2.41 -30.14
CA ILE A 469 4.57 -2.53 -28.67
C ILE A 469 5.77 -3.37 -28.27
N VAL A 470 6.70 -2.79 -27.53
CA VAL A 470 7.85 -3.49 -26.94
C VAL A 470 7.46 -4.01 -25.56
N VAL A 471 7.65 -5.30 -25.33
CA VAL A 471 7.29 -6.01 -24.11
C VAL A 471 8.53 -6.60 -23.48
N GLY A 472 8.74 -6.34 -22.18
CA GLY A 472 9.85 -6.88 -21.40
C GLY A 472 9.37 -7.53 -20.10
N GLY A 473 9.96 -8.68 -19.73
CA GLY A 473 9.58 -9.41 -18.53
C GLY A 473 10.46 -10.61 -18.24
N ALA A 474 9.90 -11.60 -17.54
CA ALA A 474 10.58 -12.86 -17.18
C ALA A 474 10.14 -14.06 -18.04
N PHE A 475 9.37 -13.82 -19.11
CA PHE A 475 8.81 -14.85 -19.98
C PHE A 475 9.86 -15.51 -20.88
N SER A 476 9.59 -16.74 -21.30
CA SER A 476 10.33 -17.43 -22.36
C SER A 476 9.49 -17.62 -23.63
N GLU A 477 8.19 -17.36 -23.53
CA GLU A 477 7.23 -17.51 -24.61
C GLU A 477 6.22 -16.37 -24.58
N ILE A 478 5.85 -15.87 -25.76
CA ILE A 478 4.77 -14.90 -25.96
C ILE A 478 4.01 -15.21 -27.26
N GLY A 479 2.68 -15.23 -27.18
CA GLY A 479 1.81 -15.50 -28.33
C GLY A 479 2.05 -16.88 -28.97
N GLY A 480 2.52 -17.86 -28.20
CA GLY A 480 2.92 -19.18 -28.71
C GLY A 480 4.31 -19.23 -29.37
N PHE A 481 5.06 -18.12 -29.39
CA PHE A 481 6.40 -18.05 -29.97
C PHE A 481 7.47 -17.99 -28.90
N GLN A 482 8.56 -18.74 -29.10
CA GLN A 482 9.74 -18.70 -28.24
C GLN A 482 10.45 -17.34 -28.38
N ARG A 483 10.37 -16.55 -27.31
CA ARG A 483 10.92 -15.20 -27.18
C ARG A 483 11.31 -15.01 -25.72
N THR A 484 12.61 -15.03 -25.45
CA THR A 484 13.11 -14.90 -24.08
C THR A 484 13.12 -13.42 -23.68
N ALA A 485 12.34 -13.08 -22.66
CA ALA A 485 12.34 -11.84 -21.89
C ALA A 485 12.06 -10.52 -22.64
N LEU A 486 12.17 -10.50 -23.97
CA LEU A 486 11.90 -9.37 -24.85
C LEU A 486 11.12 -9.82 -26.07
N ALA A 487 10.11 -9.03 -26.45
CA ALA A 487 9.38 -9.19 -27.69
C ALA A 487 8.90 -7.83 -28.22
N ARG A 488 8.57 -7.80 -29.50
CA ARG A 488 7.81 -6.71 -30.10
C ARG A 488 6.54 -7.26 -30.73
N LEU A 489 5.42 -6.60 -30.48
CA LEU A 489 4.12 -6.89 -31.06
C LEU A 489 3.78 -5.84 -32.11
N LEU A 490 3.06 -6.27 -33.13
CA LEU A 490 2.37 -5.37 -34.05
C LEU A 490 1.19 -4.69 -33.34
N THR A 491 0.62 -3.66 -33.98
CA THR A 491 -0.58 -2.97 -33.49
C THR A 491 -1.79 -3.91 -33.33
N THR A 492 -1.77 -5.07 -33.98
CA THR A 492 -2.79 -6.13 -33.89
C THR A 492 -2.61 -7.07 -32.71
N GLY A 493 -1.46 -7.03 -32.02
CA GLY A 493 -1.14 -7.92 -30.89
C GLY A 493 -0.38 -9.19 -31.28
N SER A 494 -0.38 -9.53 -32.56
CA SER A 494 0.48 -10.58 -33.08
C SER A 494 1.95 -10.22 -32.93
N ILE A 495 2.79 -11.22 -32.71
CA ILE A 495 4.26 -11.06 -32.68
C ILE A 495 4.74 -10.41 -33.98
N ASP A 496 5.62 -9.42 -33.87
CA ASP A 496 6.33 -8.84 -35.01
C ASP A 496 7.35 -9.87 -35.55
N PRO A 497 7.11 -10.46 -36.73
CA PRO A 497 8.01 -11.49 -37.26
C PRO A 497 9.39 -10.91 -37.63
N GLY A 498 9.47 -9.60 -37.88
CA GLY A 498 10.72 -8.90 -38.18
C GLY A 498 11.57 -8.60 -36.94
N PHE A 499 11.08 -8.86 -35.73
CA PHE A 499 11.80 -8.64 -34.48
C PHE A 499 12.12 -9.96 -33.76
N ILE A 500 13.39 -10.38 -33.83
CA ILE A 500 13.85 -11.69 -33.35
C ILE A 500 15.00 -11.50 -32.35
N PRO A 501 14.69 -11.34 -31.04
CA PRO A 501 15.67 -11.11 -29.99
C PRO A 501 16.25 -12.40 -29.38
N ASN A 502 16.04 -13.56 -30.00
CA ASN A 502 16.44 -14.86 -29.44
C ASN A 502 17.96 -14.98 -29.19
N THR A 503 18.77 -14.19 -29.88
CA THR A 503 20.23 -14.13 -29.70
C THR A 503 20.67 -12.93 -28.87
N LEU A 504 19.74 -12.19 -28.24
CA LEU A 504 20.07 -11.02 -27.41
C LEU A 504 20.66 -11.40 -26.05
N PHE A 505 20.23 -12.54 -25.51
CA PHE A 505 20.61 -13.02 -24.18
C PHE A 505 21.33 -14.35 -24.25
N THR A 506 22.31 -14.55 -23.36
CA THR A 506 22.88 -15.87 -23.12
C THR A 506 22.05 -16.59 -22.04
N PRO A 507 21.71 -17.88 -22.23
CA PRO A 507 20.96 -18.64 -21.24
C PRO A 507 21.66 -18.66 -19.88
N SER A 508 20.88 -18.51 -18.80
CA SER A 508 21.40 -18.69 -17.44
C SER A 508 21.85 -20.13 -17.23
N SER A 509 23.04 -20.33 -16.65
CA SER A 509 23.51 -21.64 -16.18
C SER A 509 22.82 -22.08 -14.88
N SER A 510 22.15 -21.16 -14.19
CA SER A 510 21.38 -21.42 -12.97
C SER A 510 19.90 -21.65 -13.29
N PRO A 511 19.30 -22.78 -12.87
CA PRO A 511 17.88 -23.03 -13.06
C PRO A 511 16.99 -22.11 -12.22
N TYR A 512 17.57 -21.40 -11.24
CA TYR A 512 16.84 -20.51 -10.32
C TYR A 512 16.91 -19.03 -10.73
N THR A 513 17.69 -18.68 -11.75
CA THR A 513 17.84 -17.29 -12.20
C THR A 513 17.28 -17.14 -13.60
N LEU A 514 16.16 -16.45 -13.72
CA LEU A 514 15.52 -16.16 -15.00
C LEU A 514 16.15 -14.92 -15.64
N THR A 515 16.39 -15.00 -16.96
CA THR A 515 16.60 -13.81 -17.79
C THR A 515 15.39 -12.90 -17.63
N THR A 516 15.59 -11.72 -17.06
CA THR A 516 14.51 -10.80 -16.74
C THR A 516 14.82 -9.43 -17.30
N VAL A 517 13.94 -8.91 -18.17
CA VAL A 517 13.97 -7.50 -18.59
C VAL A 517 13.12 -6.68 -17.61
N LYS A 518 13.74 -5.68 -16.99
CA LYS A 518 13.06 -4.76 -16.06
C LYS A 518 12.63 -3.46 -16.72
N THR A 519 13.43 -2.98 -17.68
CA THR A 519 13.18 -1.71 -18.36
C THR A 519 13.56 -1.80 -19.83
N VAL A 520 12.83 -1.06 -20.67
CA VAL A 520 13.10 -0.90 -22.10
C VAL A 520 13.01 0.58 -22.45
N LEU A 521 13.90 1.01 -23.34
CA LEU A 521 13.95 2.35 -23.89
C LEU A 521 13.98 2.25 -25.42
N PRO A 522 12.81 2.27 -26.09
CA PRO A 522 12.74 2.37 -27.54
C PRO A 522 13.26 3.74 -27.99
N LEU A 523 14.13 3.74 -29.01
CA LEU A 523 14.67 4.94 -29.63
C LEU A 523 13.88 5.33 -30.88
N SER A 524 14.07 6.56 -31.34
CA SER A 524 13.41 7.09 -32.54
C SER A 524 13.81 6.39 -33.84
N ASP A 525 15.00 5.78 -33.88
CA ASP A 525 15.46 4.95 -34.99
C ASP A 525 14.84 3.55 -35.02
N GLY A 526 14.02 3.21 -34.02
CA GLY A 526 13.35 1.92 -33.88
C GLY A 526 14.18 0.83 -33.18
N SER A 527 15.45 1.11 -32.83
CA SER A 527 16.25 0.26 -31.95
C SER A 527 15.79 0.37 -30.50
N VAL A 528 16.18 -0.58 -29.65
CA VAL A 528 15.70 -0.66 -28.26
C VAL A 528 16.87 -0.94 -27.33
N TRP A 529 17.06 -0.06 -26.35
CA TRP A 529 17.90 -0.36 -25.19
C TRP A 529 17.13 -1.16 -24.15
N VAL A 530 17.79 -2.16 -23.59
CA VAL A 530 17.18 -3.16 -22.71
C VAL A 530 18.01 -3.25 -21.44
N GLY A 531 17.36 -3.08 -20.29
CA GLY A 531 17.98 -3.17 -18.97
C GLY A 531 17.30 -4.22 -18.09
N GLY A 532 18.08 -4.99 -17.34
CA GLY A 532 17.54 -5.97 -16.41
C GLY A 532 18.55 -6.89 -15.75
N ASN A 533 18.11 -8.11 -15.48
CA ASN A 533 18.88 -9.19 -14.86
C ASN A 533 19.09 -10.31 -15.88
N PHE A 534 20.14 -10.20 -16.69
CA PHE A 534 20.46 -11.15 -17.76
C PHE A 534 21.94 -11.06 -18.15
N ARG A 535 22.44 -12.03 -18.89
CA ARG A 535 23.70 -11.90 -19.63
C ARG A 535 23.39 -11.66 -21.11
N ASN A 536 24.12 -10.75 -21.75
CA ASN A 536 24.00 -10.49 -23.18
C ASN A 536 24.98 -11.36 -23.98
N THR A 537 24.84 -11.40 -25.30
CA THR A 537 25.73 -12.19 -26.20
C THR A 537 27.08 -11.55 -26.49
N ALA A 538 27.27 -10.28 -26.16
CA ALA A 538 28.57 -9.61 -26.18
C ALA A 538 29.41 -9.88 -24.91
N GLY A 539 28.92 -10.70 -23.97
CA GLY A 539 29.60 -11.08 -22.73
C GLY A 539 29.30 -10.17 -21.52
N GLY A 540 28.57 -9.07 -21.70
CA GLY A 540 28.14 -8.18 -20.62
C GLY A 540 26.92 -8.68 -19.84
N TYR A 541 26.61 -8.05 -18.71
CA TYR A 541 25.50 -8.46 -17.83
C TYR A 541 24.55 -7.31 -17.53
N GLY A 542 23.26 -7.46 -17.87
CA GLY A 542 22.18 -6.57 -17.47
C GLY A 542 21.86 -5.41 -18.41
N LEU A 543 22.69 -5.17 -19.42
CA LEU A 543 22.42 -4.20 -20.49
C LEU A 543 22.57 -4.85 -21.87
N ALA A 544 21.67 -4.54 -22.80
CA ALA A 544 21.79 -4.94 -24.20
C ALA A 544 21.13 -3.89 -25.10
N LYS A 545 21.55 -3.84 -26.37
CA LYS A 545 20.89 -3.07 -27.41
C LYS A 545 20.38 -4.01 -28.49
N ALA A 546 19.08 -3.96 -28.74
CA ALA A 546 18.43 -4.65 -29.83
C ALA A 546 18.32 -3.69 -31.02
N THR A 547 18.71 -4.15 -32.21
CA THR A 547 18.51 -3.40 -33.46
C THR A 547 17.02 -3.28 -33.79
N THR A 548 16.70 -2.61 -34.90
CA THR A 548 15.32 -2.53 -35.41
C THR A 548 14.70 -3.90 -35.70
N THR A 549 15.52 -4.94 -35.91
CA THR A 549 15.09 -6.34 -36.11
C THR A 549 15.26 -7.21 -34.87
N GLY A 550 15.58 -6.64 -33.72
CA GLY A 550 15.62 -7.34 -32.44
C GLY A 550 16.91 -8.10 -32.15
N VAL A 551 17.75 -8.35 -33.17
CA VAL A 551 19.05 -8.99 -32.98
C VAL A 551 20.00 -8.06 -32.21
N PRO A 552 21.02 -8.61 -31.51
CA PRO A 552 22.06 -7.82 -30.87
C PRO A 552 22.64 -6.79 -31.84
N ASP A 553 22.79 -5.55 -31.37
CA ASP A 553 23.58 -4.57 -32.09
C ASP A 553 25.06 -5.03 -32.05
N PRO A 554 25.67 -5.38 -33.20
CA PRO A 554 27.05 -5.88 -33.23
C PRO A 554 28.07 -4.78 -32.91
N SER A 555 27.65 -3.52 -32.94
CA SER A 555 28.48 -2.37 -32.57
C SER A 555 28.49 -2.11 -31.06
N LEU A 556 27.84 -2.95 -30.24
CA LEU A 556 27.83 -2.81 -28.79
C LEU A 556 29.23 -2.96 -28.21
N THR A 557 29.81 -1.86 -27.72
CA THR A 557 31.18 -1.80 -27.19
C THR A 557 31.29 -1.98 -25.68
N VAL A 558 30.20 -2.25 -24.94
CA VAL A 558 30.18 -2.19 -23.46
C VAL A 558 30.35 -3.61 -22.86
N PRO A 559 31.55 -4.03 -22.40
CA PRO A 559 31.80 -5.45 -22.17
C PRO A 559 31.50 -5.94 -20.74
N SER A 560 31.01 -5.07 -19.83
CA SER A 560 30.46 -5.52 -18.55
C SER A 560 29.56 -4.46 -17.90
N THR A 561 28.51 -4.94 -17.24
CA THR A 561 27.62 -4.20 -16.33
C THR A 561 27.04 -5.20 -15.31
N GLY A 562 26.19 -4.75 -14.40
CA GLY A 562 25.45 -5.58 -13.42
C GLY A 562 23.95 -5.42 -13.60
N LEU A 563 23.14 -5.62 -12.56
CA LEU A 563 21.68 -5.49 -12.70
C LEU A 563 21.32 -4.05 -13.10
N VAL A 564 20.59 -3.86 -14.20
CA VAL A 564 20.10 -2.53 -14.60
C VAL A 564 18.63 -2.36 -14.18
N ASN A 565 18.34 -1.30 -13.41
CA ASN A 565 17.00 -0.99 -12.93
C ASN A 565 16.32 0.09 -13.78
N THR A 566 17.07 1.06 -14.30
CA THR A 566 16.50 2.21 -15.02
C THR A 566 17.39 2.67 -16.19
N LEU A 567 16.73 3.22 -17.21
CA LEU A 567 17.33 3.86 -18.38
C LEU A 567 16.64 5.21 -18.58
N CYS A 568 17.41 6.29 -18.66
CA CYS A 568 16.88 7.64 -18.88
C CYS A 568 17.60 8.29 -20.05
N GLN A 569 16.89 8.54 -21.15
CA GLN A 569 17.43 9.35 -22.25
C GLN A 569 17.42 10.83 -21.85
N GLN A 570 18.55 11.50 -22.07
CA GLN A 570 18.73 12.92 -21.86
C GLN A 570 18.40 13.72 -23.13
N THR A 571 18.15 15.03 -22.98
CA THR A 571 17.90 15.98 -24.08
C THR A 571 19.02 16.07 -25.11
N ASP A 572 20.26 15.75 -24.72
CA ASP A 572 21.41 15.68 -25.63
C ASP A 572 21.49 14.35 -26.41
N GLY A 573 20.52 13.45 -26.20
CA GLY A 573 20.44 12.13 -26.82
C GLY A 573 21.25 11.05 -26.11
N ASN A 574 22.07 11.40 -25.11
CA ASN A 574 22.78 10.43 -24.29
C ASN A 574 21.83 9.69 -23.36
N ILE A 575 22.27 8.54 -22.86
CA ILE A 575 21.48 7.64 -22.03
C ILE A 575 22.21 7.44 -20.72
N VAL A 576 21.50 7.77 -19.64
CA VAL A 576 21.91 7.47 -18.27
C VAL A 576 21.44 6.07 -17.93
N VAL A 577 22.35 5.26 -17.40
CA VAL A 577 22.11 3.88 -16.98
C VAL A 577 22.26 3.80 -15.47
N GLY A 578 21.21 3.34 -14.79
CA GLY A 578 21.18 3.19 -13.33
C GLY A 578 20.88 1.75 -12.90
N GLY A 579 21.61 1.25 -11.92
CA GLY A 579 21.47 -0.13 -11.47
C GLY A 579 22.34 -0.50 -10.28
N SER A 580 22.78 -1.77 -10.26
CA SER A 580 23.70 -2.37 -9.30
C SER A 580 24.87 -2.96 -10.06
N PHE A 581 25.95 -2.20 -10.19
CA PHE A 581 27.12 -2.57 -10.97
C PHE A 581 28.36 -1.81 -10.50
N THR A 582 29.54 -2.40 -10.71
CA THR A 582 30.80 -1.81 -10.25
C THR A 582 31.74 -1.38 -11.39
N ASP A 583 31.31 -1.60 -12.62
CA ASP A 583 32.01 -1.26 -13.85
C ASP A 583 30.96 -0.98 -14.94
N PHE A 584 31.30 -0.05 -15.83
CA PHE A 584 30.56 0.21 -17.04
C PHE A 584 31.51 0.44 -18.21
N GLY A 585 31.56 -0.52 -19.14
CA GLY A 585 32.36 -0.40 -20.35
C GLY A 585 33.87 -0.36 -20.13
N GLY A 586 34.36 -1.06 -19.10
CA GLY A 586 35.78 -1.09 -18.73
C GLY A 586 36.21 0.09 -17.85
N ILE A 587 35.28 0.97 -17.49
CA ILE A 587 35.50 2.09 -16.58
C ILE A 587 34.92 1.72 -15.22
N ALA A 588 35.75 1.79 -14.18
CA ALA A 588 35.28 1.63 -12.81
C ALA A 588 34.31 2.76 -12.46
N THR A 589 33.02 2.45 -12.44
CA THR A 589 31.95 3.33 -11.99
C THR A 589 30.91 2.50 -11.25
N LEU A 590 30.35 3.06 -10.20
CA LEU A 590 29.43 2.34 -9.32
C LEU A 590 28.00 2.82 -9.58
N ASN A 591 27.14 1.89 -9.97
CA ASN A 591 25.67 1.98 -10.05
C ASN A 591 25.07 3.01 -11.01
N LEU A 592 25.86 3.98 -11.49
CA LEU A 592 25.45 5.00 -12.44
C LEU A 592 26.51 5.12 -13.55
N ALA A 593 26.04 5.30 -14.79
CA ALA A 593 26.89 5.60 -15.92
C ALA A 593 26.12 6.40 -16.97
N ARG A 594 26.85 6.99 -17.92
CA ARG A 594 26.27 7.59 -19.12
C ARG A 594 26.92 7.00 -20.36
N MET A 595 26.13 6.87 -21.42
CA MET A 595 26.59 6.46 -22.73
C MET A 595 25.89 7.26 -23.82
N SER A 596 26.48 7.32 -25.01
CA SER A 596 25.79 7.76 -26.22
C SER A 596 24.66 6.80 -26.62
N ALA A 597 23.77 7.24 -27.50
CA ALA A 597 22.73 6.37 -28.07
C ALA A 597 23.30 5.12 -28.79
N SER A 598 24.53 5.20 -29.30
CA SER A 598 25.26 4.08 -29.90
C SER A 598 25.98 3.18 -28.90
N GLY A 599 25.96 3.51 -27.60
CA GLY A 599 26.56 2.67 -26.54
C GLY A 599 28.04 2.94 -26.26
N ILE A 600 28.59 4.03 -26.80
CA ILE A 600 29.93 4.49 -26.39
C ILE A 600 29.82 5.09 -25.00
N THR A 601 30.55 4.53 -24.03
CA THR A 601 30.62 5.07 -22.66
C THR A 601 31.15 6.49 -22.68
N ASP A 602 30.47 7.39 -21.97
CA ASP A 602 30.94 8.76 -21.79
C ASP A 602 31.93 8.83 -20.63
N THR A 603 33.23 8.83 -20.96
CA THR A 603 34.33 8.95 -19.99
C THR A 603 34.37 10.31 -19.29
N GLY A 604 33.71 11.33 -19.87
CA GLY A 604 33.58 12.66 -19.28
C GLY A 604 32.44 12.76 -18.27
N PHE A 605 31.61 11.72 -18.12
CA PHE A 605 30.56 11.67 -17.12
C PHE A 605 31.14 11.27 -15.77
N ILE A 606 31.23 12.24 -14.87
CA ILE A 606 31.82 12.06 -13.55
C ILE A 606 30.79 11.44 -12.63
N VAL A 607 31.10 10.30 -12.01
CA VAL A 607 30.28 9.70 -10.96
C VAL A 607 31.09 9.83 -9.67
N SER A 608 30.74 10.84 -8.88
CA SER A 608 31.30 11.03 -7.54
C SER A 608 30.17 11.03 -6.52
N GLY A 609 30.36 10.33 -5.40
CA GLY A 609 29.40 10.32 -4.29
C GLY A 609 28.17 9.42 -4.47
N ILE A 610 28.15 8.57 -5.50
CA ILE A 610 27.18 7.47 -5.69
C ILE A 610 27.91 6.11 -5.54
N ASP A 611 29.11 6.19 -4.99
CA ASP A 611 30.18 5.22 -5.19
C ASP A 611 30.17 4.14 -4.10
N ASP A 612 29.04 3.46 -3.93
CA ASP A 612 28.88 2.38 -2.94
C ASP A 612 28.58 1.02 -3.57
N PRO A 613 29.42 -0.02 -3.34
CA PRO A 613 29.24 -1.34 -3.94
C PRO A 613 28.06 -2.14 -3.39
N PHE A 614 27.46 -1.76 -2.25
CA PHE A 614 26.36 -2.50 -1.62
C PHE A 614 24.97 -1.98 -1.98
N TYR A 615 24.91 -0.85 -2.69
CA TYR A 615 23.66 -0.13 -2.90
C TYR A 615 23.36 0.12 -4.38
N GLN A 616 22.13 0.52 -4.72
CA GLN A 616 21.64 0.52 -6.12
C GLN A 616 20.99 1.86 -6.49
N VAL A 617 21.20 2.29 -7.74
CA VAL A 617 20.34 3.30 -8.37
C VAL A 617 19.02 2.63 -8.77
N MET A 618 17.92 3.18 -8.29
CA MET A 618 16.57 2.67 -8.55
C MET A 618 15.85 3.51 -9.60
N THR A 619 16.10 4.83 -9.60
CA THR A 619 15.44 5.76 -10.51
C THR A 619 16.39 6.88 -10.94
N ALA A 620 16.20 7.35 -12.17
CA ALA A 620 16.91 8.48 -12.73
C ALA A 620 15.91 9.28 -13.58
N TYR A 621 15.94 10.61 -13.44
CA TYR A 621 15.01 11.50 -14.12
C TYR A 621 15.73 12.79 -14.53
N GLN A 622 15.61 13.18 -15.80
CA GLN A 622 16.11 14.46 -16.26
C GLN A 622 15.11 15.57 -15.96
N GLN A 623 15.56 16.59 -15.25
CA GLN A 623 14.80 17.79 -14.93
C GLN A 623 14.66 18.72 -16.14
N PRO A 624 13.61 19.58 -16.19
CA PRO A 624 13.44 20.55 -17.27
C PRO A 624 14.62 21.52 -17.45
N ASN A 625 15.40 21.78 -16.39
CA ASN A 625 16.61 22.60 -16.44
C ASN A 625 17.86 21.83 -16.93
N GLY A 626 17.69 20.60 -17.41
CA GLY A 626 18.76 19.74 -17.93
C GLY A 626 19.52 18.94 -16.87
N LYS A 627 19.37 19.24 -15.58
CA LYS A 627 20.02 18.50 -14.48
C LYS A 627 19.41 17.12 -14.31
N LEU A 628 20.18 16.19 -13.74
CA LEU A 628 19.78 14.81 -13.53
C LEU A 628 19.50 14.57 -12.04
N LEU A 629 18.32 14.08 -11.73
CA LEU A 629 17.97 13.65 -10.38
C LEU A 629 18.06 12.12 -10.32
N VAL A 630 18.82 11.61 -9.35
CA VAL A 630 19.07 10.17 -9.18
C VAL A 630 18.66 9.76 -7.77
N GLY A 631 17.83 8.72 -7.67
CA GLY A 631 17.35 8.17 -6.42
C GLY A 631 17.72 6.70 -6.30
N GLY A 632 18.03 6.26 -5.09
CA GLY A 632 18.37 4.88 -4.83
C GLY A 632 18.68 4.64 -3.36
N TRP A 633 19.67 3.79 -3.12
CA TRP A 633 20.30 3.66 -1.82
C TRP A 633 21.75 4.07 -2.05
N PHE A 634 22.27 5.09 -1.36
CA PHE A 634 23.68 5.50 -1.46
C PHE A 634 24.28 5.71 -0.07
N SER A 635 25.61 5.73 0.00
CA SER A 635 26.30 6.13 1.23
C SER A 635 26.17 7.64 1.49
N PRO A 636 26.12 8.08 2.75
CA PRO A 636 26.17 9.50 3.09
C PRO A 636 27.45 10.16 2.56
N LEU A 637 27.32 11.38 2.01
CA LEU A 637 28.43 12.22 1.59
C LEU A 637 28.30 13.57 2.27
N ALA A 638 29.38 14.11 2.82
CA ALA A 638 29.36 15.38 3.55
C ALA A 638 28.80 16.51 2.65
N GLY A 639 27.77 17.19 3.14
CA GLY A 639 27.10 18.26 2.40
C GLY A 639 26.17 17.79 1.26
N VAL A 640 25.85 16.49 1.14
CA VAL A 640 24.99 15.97 0.05
C VAL A 640 24.02 14.90 0.58
N ASN A 641 22.77 14.89 0.09
CA ASN A 641 21.69 14.06 0.60
C ASN A 641 21.86 12.54 0.29
N SER A 642 21.97 11.71 1.33
CA SER A 642 22.50 10.32 1.28
C SER A 642 21.86 9.35 0.29
N SER A 643 20.64 9.56 -0.21
CA SER A 643 20.02 8.63 -1.19
C SER A 643 19.24 9.34 -2.29
N LEU A 644 19.45 10.65 -2.43
CA LEU A 644 18.91 11.48 -3.49
C LEU A 644 20.00 12.46 -3.95
N ARG A 645 20.43 12.38 -5.20
CA ARG A 645 21.47 13.27 -5.75
C ARG A 645 20.91 14.05 -6.92
N ARG A 646 21.26 15.33 -7.01
CA ARG A 646 21.14 16.11 -8.24
C ARG A 646 22.53 16.25 -8.84
N LEU A 647 22.63 15.93 -10.12
CA LEU A 647 23.86 15.98 -10.89
C LEU A 647 23.69 16.99 -12.02
N GLU A 648 24.78 17.66 -12.35
CA GLU A 648 24.89 18.40 -13.61
C GLU A 648 24.86 17.43 -14.80
N LEU A 649 24.69 17.95 -16.01
CA LEU A 649 24.62 17.12 -17.21
C LEU A 649 25.86 16.24 -17.38
N ASN A 650 27.04 16.72 -16.94
CA ASN A 650 28.30 15.97 -16.96
C ASN A 650 28.51 15.02 -15.75
N GLY A 651 27.48 14.80 -14.93
CA GLY A 651 27.51 13.87 -13.80
C GLY A 651 28.08 14.44 -12.50
N ASN A 652 28.73 15.61 -12.54
CA ASN A 652 29.20 16.25 -11.30
C ASN A 652 28.05 16.50 -10.34
N ILE A 653 28.31 16.31 -9.05
CA ILE A 653 27.35 16.67 -8.01
C ILE A 653 27.02 18.16 -8.12
N ASP A 654 25.73 18.47 -8.20
CA ASP A 654 25.25 19.82 -8.03
C ASP A 654 25.20 20.14 -6.52
N TYR A 655 26.28 20.75 -6.01
CA TYR A 655 26.36 21.18 -4.61
C TYR A 655 25.39 22.31 -4.25
N THR A 656 24.67 22.89 -5.21
CA THR A 656 23.53 23.77 -4.89
C THR A 656 22.30 22.98 -4.41
N PHE A 657 22.34 21.65 -4.56
CA PHE A 657 21.38 20.68 -4.04
C PHE A 657 21.97 19.90 -2.85
N ALA A 658 22.38 20.64 -1.82
CA ALA A 658 23.15 20.14 -0.69
C ALA A 658 22.35 20.19 0.61
N SER A 659 22.38 19.12 1.41
CA SER A 659 21.93 19.16 2.81
C SER A 659 22.68 18.20 3.72
N ASN A 660 22.66 18.50 5.02
CA ASN A 660 23.16 17.64 6.10
C ASN A 660 22.08 16.64 6.58
N SER A 661 20.98 16.47 5.83
CA SER A 661 19.84 15.61 6.20
C SER A 661 19.79 14.36 5.33
N THR A 662 19.42 13.21 5.89
CA THR A 662 19.58 11.89 5.24
C THR A 662 18.25 11.29 4.78
N VAL A 663 17.94 11.41 3.48
CA VAL A 663 17.07 10.41 2.81
C VAL A 663 17.85 9.11 2.82
N ARG A 664 17.32 8.08 3.47
CA ARG A 664 17.98 6.77 3.61
C ARG A 664 17.77 5.89 2.38
N TYR A 665 16.64 6.05 1.72
CA TYR A 665 16.28 5.31 0.52
C TYR A 665 15.32 6.16 -0.33
N ALA A 666 15.56 6.26 -1.63
CA ALA A 666 14.68 6.91 -2.59
C ALA A 666 14.27 5.91 -3.68
N ARG A 667 13.05 5.40 -3.60
CA ARG A 667 12.49 4.44 -4.56
C ARG A 667 12.00 5.11 -5.83
N THR A 668 11.25 6.19 -5.66
CA THR A 668 10.62 6.96 -6.73
C THR A 668 10.64 8.44 -6.38
N VAL A 669 10.60 9.29 -7.40
CA VAL A 669 10.69 10.75 -7.25
C VAL A 669 9.73 11.45 -8.18
N ALA A 670 9.21 12.61 -7.77
CA ALA A 670 8.50 13.53 -8.64
C ALA A 670 8.91 14.97 -8.31
N ILE A 671 8.97 15.80 -9.35
CA ILE A 671 9.46 17.18 -9.24
C ILE A 671 8.28 18.12 -9.37
N GLN A 672 8.24 19.09 -8.47
CA GLN A 672 7.18 20.08 -8.39
C GLN A 672 7.45 21.25 -9.31
N PRO A 673 6.43 22.06 -9.66
CA PRO A 673 6.65 23.30 -10.39
C PRO A 673 7.65 24.24 -9.70
N SER A 674 7.75 24.22 -8.36
CA SER A 674 8.74 24.98 -7.58
C SER A 674 10.19 24.49 -7.75
N GLY A 675 10.39 23.32 -8.34
CA GLY A 675 11.66 22.60 -8.38
C GLY A 675 11.94 21.74 -7.14
N ASP A 676 11.06 21.77 -6.14
CA ASP A 676 11.14 20.86 -4.99
C ASP A 676 10.86 19.42 -5.44
N VAL A 677 11.41 18.46 -4.70
CA VAL A 677 11.39 17.04 -5.04
C VAL A 677 10.59 16.27 -3.99
N LEU A 678 9.49 15.68 -4.41
CA LEU A 678 8.84 14.61 -3.66
C LEU A 678 9.60 13.32 -3.86
N VAL A 679 9.85 12.62 -2.76
CA VAL A 679 10.58 11.37 -2.76
C VAL A 679 9.73 10.32 -2.05
N GLY A 680 9.53 9.19 -2.69
CA GLY A 680 8.96 7.99 -2.08
C GLY A 680 10.08 7.14 -1.51
N GLY A 681 10.12 6.93 -0.19
CA GLY A 681 11.32 6.39 0.43
C GLY A 681 11.34 6.34 1.97
N GLU A 682 12.52 6.04 2.51
CA GLU A 682 12.79 5.99 3.96
C GLU A 682 13.67 7.19 4.39
N TYR A 683 13.45 7.69 5.60
CA TYR A 683 14.10 8.90 6.11
C TYR A 683 14.54 8.76 7.56
N VAL A 684 15.61 9.47 7.92
CA VAL A 684 16.21 9.45 9.26
C VAL A 684 16.44 10.90 9.72
N GLU A 685 16.04 11.26 10.94
CA GLU A 685 16.46 12.53 11.56
C GLU A 685 17.93 12.46 11.97
N SER A 686 18.65 13.57 11.82
CA SER A 686 20.11 13.60 11.86
C SER A 686 20.73 13.07 13.15
N ILE A 687 21.94 12.54 12.99
CA ILE A 687 22.87 12.13 14.05
C ILE A 687 23.23 13.37 14.88
N ILE A 688 22.96 13.35 16.18
CA ILE A 688 23.72 14.17 17.13
C ILE A 688 25.13 13.55 17.16
N SER A 689 26.13 14.28 16.68
CA SER A 689 27.52 13.85 16.73
C SER A 689 27.90 13.49 18.19
N GLY A 690 28.21 12.22 18.45
CA GLY A 690 28.67 11.73 19.77
C GLY A 690 27.77 10.72 20.50
N SER A 691 26.61 10.31 19.96
CA SER A 691 25.76 9.29 20.59
C SER A 691 26.07 7.86 20.11
N ALA A 692 26.22 6.92 21.04
CA ALA A 692 26.42 5.48 20.79
C ALA A 692 25.14 4.71 20.46
N THR A 693 24.00 5.39 20.24
CA THR A 693 22.72 4.74 19.91
C THR A 693 22.54 4.57 18.38
N PRO A 694 22.07 3.41 17.90
CA PRO A 694 21.84 3.20 16.47
C PRO A 694 20.74 4.14 15.95
N SER A 695 20.92 4.56 14.70
CA SER A 695 20.06 5.49 13.97
C SER A 695 18.59 5.04 14.03
N ARG A 696 17.71 5.86 14.60
CA ARG A 696 16.28 5.56 14.64
C ARG A 696 15.66 5.95 13.30
N VAL A 697 15.09 4.99 12.56
CA VAL A 697 14.19 5.30 11.43
C VAL A 697 13.04 6.12 11.99
N VAL A 698 12.90 7.35 11.53
CA VAL A 698 11.87 8.25 12.06
C VAL A 698 10.55 8.07 11.29
N TRP A 699 10.61 7.67 10.00
CA TRP A 699 9.45 7.53 9.12
C TRP A 699 9.81 6.90 7.76
N ALA A 700 8.82 6.22 7.16
CA ALA A 700 8.84 5.68 5.79
C ALA A 700 7.58 6.18 5.06
N GLY A 701 7.66 6.44 3.75
CA GLY A 701 6.52 6.86 2.94
C GLY A 701 6.88 7.92 1.91
N LEU A 702 6.51 9.18 2.18
CA LEU A 702 6.76 10.33 1.30
C LEU A 702 7.40 11.48 2.08
N GLY A 703 8.46 12.05 1.53
CA GLY A 703 9.09 13.27 2.04
C GLY A 703 9.33 14.29 0.94
N LEU A 704 9.44 15.56 1.37
CA LEU A 704 9.73 16.68 0.49
C LEU A 704 11.19 17.13 0.71
N VAL A 705 11.91 17.27 -0.39
CA VAL A 705 13.26 17.84 -0.44
C VAL A 705 13.16 19.12 -1.24
N SER A 706 13.61 20.25 -0.68
CA SER A 706 13.58 21.54 -1.38
C SER A 706 14.40 21.49 -2.67
N ASN A 707 14.19 22.46 -3.56
CA ASN A 707 15.00 22.64 -4.75
C ASN A 707 16.50 22.95 -4.46
N THR A 708 16.84 23.21 -3.19
CA THR A 708 18.20 23.34 -2.65
C THR A 708 18.72 22.08 -1.94
N GLY A 709 17.96 20.98 -1.94
CA GLY A 709 18.39 19.69 -1.38
C GLY A 709 18.09 19.49 0.11
N GLN A 710 17.46 20.46 0.77
CA GLN A 710 17.10 20.40 2.19
C GLN A 710 15.84 19.58 2.40
N VAL A 711 15.91 18.56 3.27
CA VAL A 711 14.71 17.83 3.69
C VAL A 711 13.81 18.80 4.45
N VAL A 712 12.58 18.97 3.99
CA VAL A 712 11.59 19.85 4.63
C VAL A 712 10.99 19.09 5.81
N THR A 713 11.56 19.24 7.01
CA THR A 713 11.16 18.51 8.22
C THR A 713 9.74 18.82 8.70
N ASN A 714 9.18 19.97 8.30
CA ASN A 714 7.78 20.29 8.56
C ASN A 714 6.80 19.58 7.62
N PHE A 715 7.28 18.95 6.54
CA PHE A 715 6.47 18.06 5.71
C PHE A 715 6.11 16.77 6.48
N SER A 716 6.98 16.32 7.39
CA SER A 716 6.77 15.19 8.32
C SER A 716 5.82 15.49 9.47
N SER A 717 6.00 16.65 10.09
CA SER A 717 5.37 16.98 11.38
C SER A 717 4.04 17.72 11.23
N ALA A 718 3.82 18.39 10.10
CA ALA A 718 2.50 18.86 9.71
C ALA A 718 1.71 17.72 9.06
N GLN A 719 0.39 17.85 9.08
CA GLN A 719 -0.63 17.07 8.37
C GLN A 719 -0.36 16.96 6.85
N GLY A 720 0.77 16.39 6.43
CA GLY A 720 1.33 16.44 5.08
C GLY A 720 2.05 15.15 4.68
N ALA A 721 2.55 14.39 5.66
CA ALA A 721 3.24 13.12 5.43
C ALA A 721 2.28 12.02 4.94
N VAL A 722 2.80 11.20 4.03
CA VAL A 722 2.20 9.91 3.72
C VAL A 722 2.65 8.91 4.78
N GLY A 723 1.74 8.46 5.63
CA GLY A 723 2.03 7.63 6.80
C GLY A 723 1.24 6.33 6.84
N ALA A 724 1.75 5.33 7.55
CA ALA A 724 1.05 4.08 7.87
C ALA A 724 0.84 3.97 9.39
N ALA A 725 -0.21 3.25 9.81
CA ALA A 725 -0.45 2.92 11.23
C ALA A 725 0.65 2.01 11.84
N TYR A 726 1.45 1.38 10.99
CA TYR A 726 2.61 0.56 11.33
C TYR A 726 3.74 0.96 10.37
N ASN A 727 4.94 1.25 10.86
CA ASN A 727 6.15 1.80 10.20
C ASN A 727 6.60 1.18 8.84
N GLN A 728 5.71 1.05 7.86
CA GLN A 728 5.95 0.35 6.59
C GLN A 728 5.32 1.09 5.40
N ALA A 729 4.97 2.38 5.52
CA ALA A 729 4.46 3.10 4.37
C ALA A 729 5.50 3.10 3.23
N SER A 730 5.08 2.69 2.04
CA SER A 730 5.92 2.64 0.84
C SER A 730 5.21 3.38 -0.29
N VAL A 731 5.86 4.38 -0.86
CA VAL A 731 5.37 5.02 -2.09
C VAL A 731 6.05 4.33 -3.27
N GLU A 732 5.24 3.65 -4.07
CA GLU A 732 5.69 2.86 -5.22
C GLU A 732 5.62 3.66 -6.52
N ALA A 733 4.69 4.63 -6.61
CA ALA A 733 4.49 5.45 -7.80
C ALA A 733 4.29 6.93 -7.43
N LEU A 734 4.99 7.81 -8.15
CA LEU A 734 4.76 9.24 -8.14
C LEU A 734 4.58 9.72 -9.58
N VAL A 735 3.51 10.45 -9.85
CA VAL A 735 3.23 10.98 -11.20
C VAL A 735 2.81 12.44 -11.09
N ARG A 736 3.54 13.32 -11.78
CA ARG A 736 3.19 14.73 -11.92
C ARG A 736 2.10 14.89 -12.98
N GLN A 737 1.05 15.62 -12.65
CA GLN A 737 -0.01 16.02 -13.59
C GLN A 737 0.37 17.35 -14.29
N PRO A 738 -0.21 17.64 -15.48
CA PRO A 738 0.06 18.87 -16.21
C PRO A 738 -0.21 20.16 -15.41
N ASP A 739 -1.21 20.14 -14.54
CA ASP A 739 -1.61 21.25 -13.64
C ASP A 739 -0.65 21.43 -12.44
N GLY A 740 0.40 20.63 -12.34
CA GLY A 740 1.41 20.70 -11.28
C GLY A 740 1.05 19.93 -10.01
N LYS A 741 -0.14 19.30 -9.94
CA LYS A 741 -0.47 18.35 -8.86
C LYS A 741 0.36 17.07 -9.00
N VAL A 742 0.49 16.33 -7.91
CA VAL A 742 1.22 15.05 -7.92
C VAL A 742 0.34 13.94 -7.36
N LEU A 743 0.16 12.88 -8.14
CA LEU A 743 -0.45 11.64 -7.68
C LEU A 743 0.60 10.80 -6.97
N VAL A 744 0.22 10.28 -5.81
CA VAL A 744 1.04 9.45 -4.94
C VAL A 744 0.34 8.10 -4.80
N GLY A 745 1.01 7.03 -5.23
CA GLY A 745 0.52 5.66 -5.16
C GLY A 745 1.45 4.75 -4.36
N GLY A 746 0.88 3.83 -3.61
CA GLY A 746 1.64 2.80 -2.91
C GLY A 746 0.90 2.25 -1.70
N TYR A 747 1.63 1.88 -0.66
CA TYR A 747 1.09 1.36 0.58
C TYR A 747 1.18 2.44 1.67
N PHE A 748 0.05 3.08 1.98
CA PHE A 748 -0.07 4.09 3.04
C PHE A 748 -1.53 4.28 3.44
N ALA A 749 -1.78 4.87 4.62
CA ALA A 749 -3.13 5.04 5.17
C ALA A 749 -3.56 6.50 5.40
N ILE A 750 -2.59 7.42 5.42
CA ILE A 750 -2.81 8.84 5.65
C ILE A 750 -2.02 9.59 4.59
N ALA A 751 -2.58 10.64 4.02
CA ALA A 751 -1.85 11.65 3.26
C ALA A 751 -2.44 13.02 3.58
N GLY A 752 -1.63 14.07 3.74
CA GLY A 752 -2.19 15.39 4.06
C GLY A 752 -2.95 15.45 5.39
N GLY A 753 -2.63 14.57 6.35
CA GLY A 753 -3.34 14.45 7.63
C GLY A 753 -4.79 13.98 7.52
N GLN A 754 -5.21 13.54 6.33
CA GLN A 754 -6.53 12.96 6.06
C GLN A 754 -6.39 11.47 5.71
N PRO A 755 -7.43 10.65 5.98
CA PRO A 755 -7.45 9.25 5.56
C PRO A 755 -7.40 9.14 4.02
N HIS A 756 -6.21 8.87 3.48
CA HIS A 756 -5.98 8.55 2.08
C HIS A 756 -5.26 7.21 2.04
N LEU A 757 -5.93 6.20 1.52
CA LEU A 757 -5.42 4.84 1.51
C LEU A 757 -4.81 4.56 0.16
N SER A 758 -3.51 4.31 0.12
CA SER A 758 -2.78 3.87 -1.08
C SER A 758 -2.76 4.79 -2.30
N LEU A 759 -3.64 5.80 -2.37
CA LEU A 759 -3.67 6.82 -3.41
C LEU A 759 -4.04 8.17 -2.81
N ALA A 760 -3.25 9.19 -3.12
CA ALA A 760 -3.51 10.57 -2.78
C ALA A 760 -3.12 11.48 -3.94
N ARG A 761 -3.73 12.66 -3.99
CA ARG A 761 -3.25 13.75 -4.84
C ARG A 761 -2.79 14.90 -3.96
N LEU A 762 -1.58 15.37 -4.19
CA LEU A 762 -1.01 16.52 -3.50
C LEU A 762 -1.20 17.76 -4.36
N MET A 763 -1.63 18.84 -3.71
CA MET A 763 -1.68 20.16 -4.33
C MET A 763 -0.25 20.66 -4.59
N PRO A 764 -0.02 21.42 -5.66
CA PRO A 764 1.24 22.15 -5.80
C PRO A 764 1.45 23.05 -4.56
N PRO A 765 2.70 23.38 -4.19
CA PRO A 765 2.95 24.29 -3.09
C PRO A 765 2.15 25.59 -3.31
N ALA A 766 1.67 26.20 -2.24
CA ALA A 766 1.02 27.51 -2.30
C ALA A 766 2.04 28.59 -2.68
N ALA A 767 2.51 28.59 -3.93
CA ALA A 767 2.93 29.80 -4.59
C ALA A 767 1.66 30.65 -4.73
N LEU A 768 1.76 31.95 -4.45
CA LEU A 768 0.73 32.92 -4.80
C LEU A 768 0.25 32.66 -6.24
N SER A 769 -0.90 32.00 -6.37
CA SER A 769 -1.73 31.77 -7.55
C SER A 769 -1.02 31.69 -8.92
N THR A 770 -0.89 30.47 -9.49
CA THR A 770 -0.87 30.29 -10.96
C THR A 770 -2.28 30.11 -11.55
N THR A 771 -3.32 30.07 -10.73
CA THR A 771 -4.72 30.10 -11.19
C THR A 771 -5.01 31.38 -11.97
N THR A 772 -4.34 32.48 -11.65
CA THR A 772 -4.46 33.75 -12.39
C THR A 772 -3.87 33.64 -13.80
N GLN A 773 -2.80 32.85 -14.02
CA GLN A 773 -2.06 32.80 -15.28
C GLN A 773 -2.75 31.95 -16.36
N HIS A 774 -3.36 30.81 -15.99
CA HIS A 774 -4.14 30.01 -16.95
C HIS A 774 -5.46 30.68 -17.38
N VAL A 775 -6.10 31.46 -16.49
CA VAL A 775 -7.27 32.28 -16.85
C VAL A 775 -6.86 33.49 -17.69
N LEU A 776 -5.65 34.04 -17.49
CA LEU A 776 -5.06 35.10 -18.34
C LEU A 776 -4.76 34.60 -19.75
N GLU A 777 -4.30 33.36 -19.92
CA GLU A 777 -4.05 32.82 -21.26
C GLU A 777 -5.32 32.79 -22.11
N GLN A 778 -6.51 32.44 -21.62
CA GLN A 778 -7.73 32.43 -22.43
C GLN A 778 -8.32 33.83 -22.76
N ALA A 779 -7.75 34.91 -22.21
CA ALA A 779 -8.29 36.27 -22.35
C ALA A 779 -8.05 36.93 -23.72
N THR A 780 -7.10 36.44 -24.51
CA THR A 780 -6.74 37.01 -25.81
C THR A 780 -6.80 35.96 -26.92
N SER A 781 -7.76 36.13 -27.83
CA SER A 781 -7.91 35.33 -29.05
C SER A 781 -7.38 36.10 -30.26
N VAL A 782 -6.67 35.38 -31.15
CA VAL A 782 -5.98 35.97 -32.30
C VAL A 782 -6.28 35.14 -33.54
N TYR A 783 -6.80 35.76 -34.59
CA TYR A 783 -7.13 35.07 -35.84
C TYR A 783 -7.10 36.01 -37.07
N PRO A 784 -6.82 35.50 -38.27
CA PRO A 784 -6.17 34.22 -38.52
C PRO A 784 -4.72 34.22 -37.97
N ASN A 785 -4.19 33.04 -37.67
CA ASN A 785 -2.80 32.87 -37.28
C ASN A 785 -2.33 31.51 -37.87
N PRO A 786 -1.61 31.50 -39.00
CA PRO A 786 -0.90 32.63 -39.62
C PRO A 786 -1.77 33.73 -40.23
N ALA A 787 -1.29 34.99 -40.21
CA ALA A 787 -1.95 36.16 -40.81
C ALA A 787 -1.13 36.72 -41.99
N ARG A 788 -1.80 37.10 -43.08
CA ARG A 788 -1.16 37.73 -44.26
C ARG A 788 -1.32 39.24 -44.25
N ASP A 789 -2.57 39.69 -44.17
CA ASP A 789 -2.89 41.11 -44.32
C ASP A 789 -3.31 41.78 -43.01
N ILE A 790 -4.17 41.09 -42.26
CA ILE A 790 -4.82 41.61 -41.06
C ILE A 790 -4.80 40.55 -39.97
N LEU A 791 -4.45 40.98 -38.76
CA LEU A 791 -4.56 40.21 -37.53
C LEU A 791 -5.75 40.73 -36.72
N GLN A 792 -6.77 39.89 -36.51
CA GLN A 792 -7.91 40.21 -35.65
C GLN A 792 -7.65 39.75 -34.22
N LEU A 793 -7.99 40.63 -33.27
CA LEU A 793 -7.88 40.39 -31.85
C LEU A 793 -9.25 40.46 -31.20
N GLU A 794 -9.59 39.46 -30.39
CA GLU A 794 -10.69 39.54 -29.43
C GLU A 794 -10.12 39.45 -28.01
N LEU A 795 -10.33 40.52 -27.24
CA LEU A 795 -9.81 40.72 -25.89
C LEU A 795 -10.93 40.59 -24.87
N ALA A 796 -10.65 40.03 -23.70
CA ALA A 796 -11.60 39.93 -22.60
C ALA A 796 -11.91 41.31 -22.00
N ALA A 797 -13.07 41.88 -22.33
CA ALA A 797 -13.45 43.25 -21.95
C ALA A 797 -13.58 43.45 -20.44
N ASP A 798 -14.05 42.43 -19.73
CA ASP A 798 -14.20 42.37 -18.28
C ASP A 798 -12.87 42.47 -17.52
N ARG A 799 -11.74 42.22 -18.20
CA ARG A 799 -10.39 42.28 -17.62
C ARG A 799 -9.65 43.60 -17.89
N GLN A 800 -10.34 44.59 -18.46
CA GLN A 800 -9.82 45.93 -18.73
C GLN A 800 -8.46 45.92 -19.47
N PRO A 801 -8.42 45.45 -20.73
CA PRO A 801 -7.22 45.56 -21.56
C PRO A 801 -6.82 47.02 -21.75
N GLN A 802 -5.53 47.32 -21.61
CA GLN A 802 -5.00 48.68 -21.67
C GLN A 802 -4.16 48.88 -22.93
N LEU A 803 -3.25 47.96 -23.24
CA LEU A 803 -2.25 48.18 -24.29
C LEU A 803 -1.99 46.91 -25.09
N VAL A 804 -1.97 47.02 -26.42
CA VAL A 804 -1.55 45.96 -27.33
C VAL A 804 -0.21 46.32 -27.96
N GLN A 805 0.71 45.36 -28.03
CA GLN A 805 2.00 45.46 -28.69
C GLN A 805 2.27 44.23 -29.54
N LEU A 806 2.88 44.41 -30.71
CA LEU A 806 3.50 43.33 -31.47
C LEU A 806 5.01 43.52 -31.42
N GLN A 807 5.74 42.47 -31.06
CA GLN A 807 7.19 42.47 -30.90
C GLN A 807 7.81 41.43 -31.82
N ASN A 808 8.94 41.74 -32.44
CA ASN A 808 9.74 40.72 -33.16
C ASN A 808 10.49 39.82 -32.16
N LEU A 809 11.16 38.76 -32.66
CA LEU A 809 11.88 37.80 -31.80
C LEU A 809 13.07 38.41 -31.03
N THR A 810 13.55 39.60 -31.41
CA THR A 810 14.58 40.33 -30.67
C THR A 810 13.97 41.24 -29.58
N GLY A 811 12.65 41.18 -29.36
CA GLY A 811 11.94 41.98 -28.37
C GLY A 811 11.65 43.42 -28.78
N GLN A 812 11.94 43.81 -30.02
CA GLN A 812 11.65 45.14 -30.53
C GLN A 812 10.16 45.27 -30.85
N VAL A 813 9.52 46.29 -30.29
CA VAL A 813 8.10 46.60 -30.56
C VAL A 813 7.96 47.17 -31.96
N VAL A 814 7.26 46.43 -32.83
CA VAL A 814 6.98 46.81 -34.23
C VAL A 814 5.57 47.39 -34.42
N PHE A 815 4.68 47.17 -33.46
CA PHE A 815 3.36 47.78 -33.40
C PHE A 815 2.95 48.04 -31.96
N LYS A 816 2.25 49.14 -31.69
CA LYS A 816 1.77 49.51 -30.36
C LYS A 816 0.50 50.35 -30.43
N GLN A 817 -0.54 49.95 -29.70
CA GLN A 817 -1.81 50.67 -29.67
C GLN A 817 -2.51 50.55 -28.31
N GLN A 818 -3.01 51.67 -27.77
CA GLN A 818 -3.88 51.68 -26.59
C GLN A 818 -5.27 51.09 -26.94
N VAL A 819 -5.81 50.25 -26.06
CA VAL A 819 -7.07 49.54 -26.29
C VAL A 819 -8.24 50.44 -25.97
N LYS A 820 -9.08 50.72 -26.97
CA LYS A 820 -10.32 51.51 -26.83
C LYS A 820 -11.58 50.65 -26.89
N GLN A 821 -11.47 49.44 -27.43
CA GLN A 821 -12.56 48.48 -27.62
C GLN A 821 -12.01 47.05 -27.62
N ALA A 822 -12.83 46.09 -27.21
CA ALA A 822 -12.40 44.69 -27.00
C ALA A 822 -12.09 43.92 -28.30
N LYS A 823 -12.54 44.41 -29.46
CA LYS A 823 -12.20 43.83 -30.78
C LYS A 823 -11.32 44.79 -31.57
N LEU A 824 -10.15 44.34 -32.02
CA LEU A 824 -9.20 45.16 -32.78
C LEU A 824 -8.78 44.45 -34.07
N SER A 825 -8.53 45.24 -35.11
CA SER A 825 -7.90 44.79 -36.34
C SER A 825 -6.56 45.48 -36.50
N ILE A 826 -5.49 44.72 -36.66
CA ILE A 826 -4.14 45.22 -36.87
C ILE A 826 -3.71 44.90 -38.30
N SER A 827 -3.37 45.90 -39.09
CA SER A 827 -2.75 45.68 -40.41
C SER A 827 -1.31 45.22 -40.22
N VAL A 828 -0.97 44.10 -40.84
CA VAL A 828 0.36 43.47 -40.75
C VAL A 828 1.09 43.40 -42.09
N GLN A 829 0.47 43.89 -43.17
CA GLN A 829 1.02 43.88 -44.55
C GLN A 829 2.40 44.53 -44.71
N HIS A 830 2.75 45.46 -43.82
CA HIS A 830 4.02 46.19 -43.87
C HIS A 830 5.12 45.54 -43.04
N LEU A 831 4.83 44.43 -42.37
CA LEU A 831 5.77 43.69 -41.53
C LEU A 831 6.33 42.49 -42.31
N PRO A 832 7.63 42.18 -42.18
CA PRO A 832 8.21 40.98 -42.77
C PRO A 832 7.51 39.69 -42.32
N ALA A 833 7.45 38.69 -43.20
CA ALA A 833 7.01 37.35 -42.83
C ALA A 833 7.91 36.78 -41.71
N GLY A 834 7.31 36.16 -40.71
CA GLY A 834 8.04 35.70 -39.54
C GLY A 834 7.20 35.48 -38.29
N VAL A 835 7.87 35.12 -37.20
CA VAL A 835 7.23 34.89 -35.89
C VAL A 835 7.33 36.17 -35.05
N TYR A 836 6.21 36.57 -34.48
CA TYR A 836 6.07 37.72 -33.61
C TYR A 836 5.45 37.33 -32.26
N LEU A 837 5.70 38.14 -31.25
CA LEU A 837 5.06 38.07 -29.93
C LEU A 837 4.06 39.21 -29.81
N LEU A 838 2.78 38.87 -29.77
CA LEU A 838 1.71 39.79 -29.44
C LEU A 838 1.57 39.84 -27.92
N ARG A 839 1.79 41.00 -27.32
CA ARG A 839 1.61 41.26 -25.90
C ARG A 839 0.40 42.18 -25.68
N VAL A 840 -0.48 41.81 -24.77
CA VAL A 840 -1.63 42.62 -24.33
C VAL A 840 -1.53 42.84 -22.83
N ASP A 841 -1.38 44.09 -22.38
CA ASP A 841 -1.36 44.43 -20.97
C ASP A 841 -2.81 44.62 -20.47
N TYR A 842 -3.27 43.76 -19.56
CA TYR A 842 -4.54 43.91 -18.83
C TYR A 842 -4.28 44.50 -17.43
N ALA A 843 -5.34 44.98 -16.77
CA ALA A 843 -5.23 45.55 -15.42
C ALA A 843 -4.69 44.54 -14.38
N ASP A 844 -4.85 43.24 -14.62
CA ASP A 844 -4.45 42.13 -13.77
C ASP A 844 -3.23 41.34 -14.29
N GLY A 845 -2.60 41.80 -15.38
CA GLY A 845 -1.32 41.28 -15.87
C GLY A 845 -1.21 41.20 -17.41
N PRO A 846 0.02 41.08 -17.96
CA PRO A 846 0.21 40.94 -19.40
C PRO A 846 -0.08 39.51 -19.91
N VAL A 847 -0.71 39.42 -21.08
CA VAL A 847 -0.92 38.18 -21.85
C VAL A 847 -0.04 38.23 -23.09
N VAL A 848 0.69 37.15 -23.38
CA VAL A 848 1.56 37.06 -24.57
C VAL A 848 1.13 35.90 -25.47
N ARG A 849 1.04 36.15 -26.78
CA ARG A 849 0.68 35.19 -27.81
C ARG A 849 1.73 35.14 -28.91
N ARG A 850 2.04 33.93 -29.38
CA ARG A 850 2.81 33.74 -30.60
C ARG A 850 1.91 33.99 -31.82
N VAL A 851 2.35 34.86 -32.72
CA VAL A 851 1.70 35.15 -33.99
C VAL A 851 2.66 34.87 -35.14
N VAL A 852 2.17 34.26 -36.20
CA VAL A 852 2.92 33.99 -37.42
C VAL A 852 2.37 34.89 -38.52
N LEU A 853 3.26 35.62 -39.19
CA LEU A 853 2.94 36.42 -40.37
C LEU A 853 3.48 35.73 -41.63
N GLU A 854 2.66 35.65 -42.67
CA GLU A 854 2.96 35.03 -43.97
C GLU A 854 3.15 36.05 -45.09
#